data_AF-A0AAV7ZA82-F1
#
_entry.id   AF-A0AAV7ZA82-F1
#
_cell.length_a   1.000
_cell.length_b   1.000
_cell.length_c   1.000
_cell.angle_alpha   90.00
_cell.angle_beta   90.00
_cell.angle_gamma   90.00
#
_symmetry.space_group_name_H-M   'P 1'
#
loop_
_entity.id
_entity.type
_entity.pdbx_description
1 polymer ?
#
loop_
_entity_poly.entity_id
_entity_poly.type
_entity_poly.pdbx_seq_one_letter_code
_entity_poly.pdbx_strand_id
1 'polypeptide(L)'
;MTENTNYFKKQKLIPNWPQEVVEEQVGFVLGVGGLGCTIALALCRLGFKKIFILDFDVVDDHNLNRQILFSKKHINKSKIDSAMESLEFHNLRTEIVPMEMDALANWSKIVKAARECNVIFNGIDVGKYWDVAVQSLGLSLGIPVVVGGTFQQMMSFDFYPPEGQPCICCVDQLDNEEVLERLLPDRIQTLENINFIPRDNNPVGASNVYVATVCSFMMVSTYMQYLQGNRKIPTRSLFYYNTYEWVSWPLEADLHCKFCSKSLYFDKRPCYYQTVSGKTFIPRKFKSLNSKEEIEETKFRTKNPLVKLGEKYSKQIIPCIPSTDSKVTEFGDIKTLPHSIQTPYIKCKHKTPFVGFASGIRSGVMLIGKKMYRFKGCGNNTERFLVRDVKVFGETKYEEVRGCMFEHTSLREYQMVSELSELMKKNGIPTANVPTAIFKYELEEDQLPEIGKFCNVYECSSDIRLANAVLPALEGLLSVLVDDWDHKQYLSLFDKSRFDKENKLIDTPVAVNKKLPLIDLRKVKVLKESPSPEKHKDVHPRWFKLWEEESKKMAPIVEYIKKEKKADGSIISNLYYKLGYEVGTAVMLLEKNEISWGTFYDNFTLDFHCNSHPDNLILVPEKHSVNGNLLAPWDFDFAFTKESSVPNFIDEETWTNWKNIEKKEMKYALAGQQNFDFGFKEIELSDEMKELKIGLRDTLILGYLAAIGGEEEPEFDPEIVKGFYPMLNLALIINKVMKD
;
A
#
# COMPACT_ATOMS: atom_id res chain seq x y z
N MET A 1 35.34 -8.27 40.20
CA MET A 1 34.47 -7.41 41.05
C MET A 1 33.51 -8.32 41.82
N THR A 2 32.97 -7.91 42.97
CA THR A 2 32.09 -8.76 43.79
C THR A 2 30.66 -8.80 43.22
N GLU A 3 30.09 -10.00 43.12
CA GLU A 3 28.82 -10.32 42.43
C GLU A 3 27.54 -9.76 43.10
N ASN A 4 27.66 -8.86 44.09
CA ASN A 4 26.57 -8.45 44.99
C ASN A 4 26.23 -6.94 44.95
N THR A 5 26.88 -6.15 44.10
CA THR A 5 26.69 -4.68 44.06
C THR A 5 25.57 -4.27 43.11
N ASN A 6 24.31 -4.28 43.59
CA ASN A 6 23.17 -3.78 42.81
C ASN A 6 23.14 -2.23 42.80
N TYR A 7 23.90 -1.62 41.90
CA TYR A 7 23.95 -0.16 41.70
C TYR A 7 22.57 0.47 41.45
N PHE A 8 21.66 -0.26 40.79
CA PHE A 8 20.37 0.26 40.33
C PHE A 8 19.22 0.04 41.33
N LYS A 9 19.52 -0.36 42.57
CA LYS A 9 18.52 -0.61 43.63
C LYS A 9 17.55 0.55 43.84
N LYS A 10 17.97 1.81 43.66
CA LYS A 10 17.07 2.98 43.75
C LYS A 10 16.21 3.19 42.49
N GLN A 11 16.75 2.91 41.30
CA GLN A 11 15.99 3.01 40.05
C GLN A 11 14.90 1.93 39.98
N LYS A 12 15.18 0.69 40.41
CA LYS A 12 14.17 -0.39 40.49
C LYS A 12 13.06 -0.17 41.55
N LEU A 13 13.06 0.95 42.27
CA LEU A 13 11.94 1.40 43.14
C LEU A 13 11.01 2.42 42.44
N ILE A 14 11.38 2.94 41.27
CA ILE A 14 10.55 3.85 40.50
C ILE A 14 9.44 3.03 39.82
N PRO A 15 8.14 3.38 39.97
CA PRO A 15 7.05 2.67 39.32
C PRO A 15 7.24 2.58 37.80
N ASN A 16 7.00 1.39 37.25
CA ASN A 16 7.14 1.09 35.82
C ASN A 16 8.55 1.41 35.25
N TRP A 17 9.62 1.36 36.04
CA TRP A 17 10.97 1.57 35.55
C TRP A 17 11.58 0.27 34.97
N PRO A 18 11.90 0.20 33.67
CA PRO A 18 12.20 -1.04 32.97
C PRO A 18 13.71 -1.28 32.94
N GLN A 19 14.33 -1.41 34.12
CA GLN A 19 15.80 -1.41 34.23
C GLN A 19 16.46 -2.53 33.41
N GLU A 20 15.85 -3.71 33.33
CA GLU A 20 16.31 -4.85 32.54
C GLU A 20 16.29 -4.54 31.02
N VAL A 21 15.35 -3.69 30.56
CA VAL A 21 15.32 -3.20 29.17
C VAL A 21 16.40 -2.16 28.95
N VAL A 22 16.59 -1.24 29.90
CA VAL A 22 17.67 -0.23 29.89
C VAL A 22 19.05 -0.91 29.87
N GLU A 23 19.24 -1.97 30.65
CA GLU A 23 20.47 -2.79 30.74
C GLU A 23 20.81 -3.52 29.41
N GLU A 24 19.86 -3.62 28.48
CA GLU A 24 20.06 -4.19 27.14
C GLU A 24 20.23 -3.15 26.02
N GLN A 25 20.00 -1.85 26.27
CA GLN A 25 20.04 -0.84 25.21
C GLN A 25 21.45 -0.51 24.71
N VAL A 26 21.57 -0.38 23.39
CA VAL A 26 22.73 0.16 22.68
C VAL A 26 22.40 1.57 22.17
N GLY A 27 23.16 2.59 22.60
CA GLY A 27 22.93 3.98 22.21
C GLY A 27 24.04 4.56 21.33
N PHE A 28 23.69 5.39 20.34
CA PHE A 28 24.66 6.22 19.62
C PHE A 28 24.57 7.67 20.11
N VAL A 29 25.67 8.24 20.61
CA VAL A 29 25.79 9.67 20.93
C VAL A 29 26.64 10.33 19.84
N LEU A 30 25.98 11.10 18.98
CA LEU A 30 26.62 11.87 17.91
C LEU A 30 27.00 13.26 18.46
N GLY A 31 28.29 13.53 18.55
CA GLY A 31 28.88 14.72 19.18
C GLY A 31 29.06 14.53 20.68
N VAL A 32 30.25 14.81 21.22
CA VAL A 32 30.55 14.82 22.67
C VAL A 32 30.73 16.27 23.17
N GLY A 33 30.02 17.21 22.55
CA GLY A 33 29.91 18.61 22.98
C GLY A 33 29.02 18.79 24.22
N GLY A 34 28.42 19.98 24.36
CA GLY A 34 27.67 20.35 25.57
C GLY A 34 26.49 19.42 25.90
N LEU A 35 25.80 18.92 24.87
CA LEU A 35 24.76 17.91 25.03
C LEU A 35 25.37 16.52 25.25
N GLY A 36 26.18 16.05 24.30
CA GLY A 36 26.77 14.70 24.30
C GLY A 36 27.52 14.32 25.57
N CYS A 37 28.29 15.24 26.17
CA CYS A 37 28.93 15.04 27.47
C CYS A 37 27.95 14.55 28.54
N THR A 38 26.81 15.21 28.66
CA THR A 38 25.78 14.90 29.67
C THR A 38 24.99 13.66 29.29
N ILE A 39 24.68 13.47 28.00
CA ILE A 39 23.99 12.27 27.49
C ILE A 39 24.83 11.02 27.78
N ALA A 40 26.09 10.97 27.33
CA ALA A 40 26.97 9.82 27.55
C ALA A 40 27.12 9.49 29.05
N LEU A 41 27.30 10.52 29.89
CA LEU A 41 27.33 10.35 31.35
C LEU A 41 26.02 9.76 31.90
N ALA A 42 24.87 10.25 31.44
CA ALA A 42 23.57 9.74 31.85
C ALA A 42 23.38 8.27 31.42
N LEU A 43 23.72 7.90 30.19
CA LEU A 43 23.58 6.51 29.69
C LEU A 43 24.45 5.54 30.49
N CYS A 44 25.70 5.90 30.79
CA CYS A 44 26.61 5.12 31.66
C CYS A 44 26.11 4.99 33.12
N ARG A 45 25.40 6.01 33.63
CA ARG A 45 24.78 5.99 34.98
C ARG A 45 23.41 5.30 35.03
N LEU A 46 22.72 5.21 33.89
CA LEU A 46 21.50 4.41 33.69
C LEU A 46 21.79 2.93 33.46
N GLY A 47 23.01 2.60 33.01
CA GLY A 47 23.47 1.23 32.83
C GLY A 47 23.19 0.64 31.47
N PHE A 48 23.18 1.46 30.40
CA PHE A 48 23.07 0.98 29.02
C PHE A 48 24.08 -0.15 28.76
N LYS A 49 23.72 -1.11 27.90
CA LYS A 49 24.59 -2.23 27.53
C LYS A 49 25.89 -1.72 26.91
N LYS A 50 25.73 -0.84 25.91
CA LYS A 50 26.79 -0.30 25.07
C LYS A 50 26.44 1.11 24.63
N ILE A 51 27.42 2.00 24.53
CA ILE A 51 27.27 3.28 23.85
C ILE A 51 28.41 3.51 22.86
N PHE A 52 28.06 3.96 21.65
CA PHE A 52 28.99 4.57 20.73
C PHE A 52 29.04 6.07 21.02
N ILE A 53 30.23 6.63 21.16
CA ILE A 53 30.44 8.08 21.33
C ILE A 53 31.31 8.60 20.19
N LEU A 54 30.86 9.67 19.52
CA LEU A 54 31.56 10.24 18.36
C LEU A 54 31.80 11.74 18.52
N ASP A 55 33.03 12.16 18.23
CA ASP A 55 33.46 13.55 18.05
C ASP A 55 34.75 13.53 17.20
N PHE A 56 35.29 14.70 16.84
CA PHE A 56 36.59 14.82 16.18
C PHE A 56 37.41 16.02 16.65
N ASP A 57 36.83 16.87 17.50
CA ASP A 57 37.48 18.07 18.00
C ASP A 57 38.45 17.77 19.16
N VAL A 58 39.28 18.78 19.43
CA VAL A 58 40.12 18.92 20.62
C VAL A 58 39.37 19.73 21.69
N VAL A 59 39.62 19.45 22.97
CA VAL A 59 39.06 20.22 24.10
C VAL A 59 39.76 21.59 24.19
N ASP A 60 38.98 22.67 24.11
CA ASP A 60 39.45 24.06 24.25
C ASP A 60 38.97 24.70 25.56
N ASP A 61 39.56 25.84 25.98
CA ASP A 61 39.26 26.46 27.28
C ASP A 61 37.79 26.91 27.39
N HIS A 62 37.25 27.49 26.32
CA HIS A 62 35.87 27.97 26.21
C HIS A 62 34.84 26.82 26.13
N ASN A 63 35.27 25.56 26.02
CA ASN A 63 34.39 24.39 26.09
C ASN A 63 34.01 24.05 27.54
N LEU A 64 34.90 24.35 28.50
CA LEU A 64 34.76 24.02 29.92
C LEU A 64 33.58 24.73 30.62
N ASN A 65 32.95 25.73 29.98
CA ASN A 65 31.79 26.43 30.51
C ASN A 65 30.48 25.61 30.45
N ARG A 66 30.47 24.48 29.71
CA ARG A 66 29.27 23.67 29.46
C ARG A 66 29.51 22.17 29.22
N GLN A 67 30.72 21.77 28.82
CA GLN A 67 31.04 20.37 28.47
C GLN A 67 31.54 19.60 29.70
N ILE A 68 30.59 19.02 30.45
CA ILE A 68 30.82 18.57 31.84
C ILE A 68 31.76 17.36 32.01
N LEU A 69 32.15 16.66 30.94
CA LEU A 69 33.19 15.62 31.02
C LEU A 69 34.61 16.21 31.02
N PHE A 70 34.77 17.48 30.67
CA PHE A 70 36.09 18.09 30.47
C PHE A 70 36.50 19.00 31.61
N SER A 71 37.82 19.14 31.77
CA SER A 71 38.44 19.90 32.86
C SER A 71 39.77 20.51 32.41
N LYS A 72 40.40 21.35 33.24
CA LYS A 72 41.65 22.05 32.87
C LYS A 72 42.82 21.11 32.48
N LYS A 73 42.81 19.84 32.92
CA LYS A 73 43.79 18.81 32.52
C LYS A 73 43.54 18.19 31.13
N HIS A 74 42.45 18.56 30.47
CA HIS A 74 42.02 18.02 29.18
C HIS A 74 42.22 19.00 28.02
N ILE A 75 42.48 20.28 28.28
CA ILE A 75 42.75 21.30 27.25
C ILE A 75 43.90 20.82 26.34
N ASN A 76 43.72 20.96 25.02
CA ASN A 76 44.61 20.46 23.97
C ASN A 76 44.70 18.92 23.82
N LYS A 77 43.81 18.13 24.46
CA LYS A 77 43.61 16.70 24.14
C LYS A 77 42.38 16.48 23.25
N SER A 78 42.31 15.33 22.57
CA SER A 78 41.08 14.84 21.93
C SER A 78 39.90 14.88 22.92
N LYS A 79 38.71 15.31 22.44
CA LYS A 79 37.46 15.19 23.20
C LYS A 79 37.10 13.73 23.48
N ILE A 80 37.40 12.81 22.56
CA ILE A 80 37.11 11.39 22.72
C ILE A 80 37.98 10.77 23.83
N ASP A 81 39.30 10.95 23.78
CA ASP A 81 40.19 10.49 24.86
C ASP A 81 39.80 11.09 26.22
N SER A 82 39.53 12.39 26.25
CA SER A 82 39.14 13.10 27.48
C SER A 82 37.77 12.65 28.01
N ALA A 83 36.86 12.26 27.12
CA ALA A 83 35.56 11.72 27.49
C ALA A 83 35.70 10.29 28.03
N MET A 84 36.55 9.45 27.42
CA MET A 84 36.85 8.11 27.95
C MET A 84 37.48 8.22 29.35
N GLU A 85 38.47 9.08 29.55
CA GLU A 85 39.15 9.31 30.84
C GLU A 85 38.16 9.72 31.96
N SER A 86 37.13 10.51 31.63
CA SER A 86 36.09 10.93 32.60
C SER A 86 34.94 9.94 32.73
N LEU A 87 34.54 9.25 31.66
CA LEU A 87 33.46 8.28 31.69
C LEU A 87 33.88 6.99 32.40
N GLU A 88 35.13 6.54 32.31
CA GLU A 88 35.63 5.38 33.06
C GLU A 88 35.41 5.55 34.58
N PHE A 89 35.67 6.73 35.12
CA PHE A 89 35.45 7.07 36.54
C PHE A 89 33.95 7.20 36.93
N HIS A 90 33.04 7.16 35.96
CA HIS A 90 31.60 7.31 36.17
C HIS A 90 30.76 6.13 35.69
N ASN A 91 31.34 5.25 34.89
CA ASN A 91 30.70 4.07 34.34
C ASN A 91 30.35 3.06 35.45
N LEU A 92 29.24 2.35 35.26
CA LEU A 92 28.76 1.33 36.17
C LEU A 92 28.80 -0.09 35.56
N ARG A 93 28.69 -0.21 34.22
CA ARG A 93 28.77 -1.48 33.47
C ARG A 93 28.78 -1.37 31.93
N THR A 94 28.67 -0.17 31.37
CA THR A 94 28.43 0.06 29.93
C THR A 94 29.69 -0.18 29.10
N GLU A 95 29.60 -0.90 27.99
CA GLU A 95 30.65 -0.94 26.96
C GLU A 95 30.70 0.43 26.25
N ILE A 96 31.84 1.13 26.25
CA ILE A 96 31.97 2.44 25.59
C ILE A 96 32.86 2.26 24.36
N VAL A 97 32.31 2.54 23.17
CA VAL A 97 33.03 2.49 21.90
C VAL A 97 33.36 3.91 21.44
N PRO A 98 34.64 4.34 21.51
CA PRO A 98 35.07 5.63 20.99
C PRO A 98 35.11 5.62 19.46
N MET A 99 34.63 6.71 18.84
CA MET A 99 34.66 6.95 17.40
C MET A 99 35.22 8.34 17.09
N GLU A 100 36.55 8.49 17.11
CA GLU A 100 37.20 9.75 16.75
C GLU A 100 37.24 9.92 15.22
N MET A 101 36.28 10.68 14.66
CA MET A 101 36.16 10.92 13.20
C MET A 101 35.12 12.00 12.85
N ASP A 102 35.39 12.79 11.80
CA ASP A 102 34.39 13.65 11.16
C ASP A 102 33.27 12.76 10.56
N ALA A 103 32.05 12.94 11.06
CA ALA A 103 30.88 12.14 10.68
C ALA A 103 30.38 12.40 9.25
N LEU A 104 30.57 13.61 8.71
CA LEU A 104 30.20 13.93 7.33
C LEU A 104 31.14 13.18 6.37
N ALA A 105 32.43 13.19 6.66
CA ALA A 105 33.44 12.50 5.86
C ALA A 105 33.41 10.97 5.99
N ASN A 106 32.88 10.44 7.12
CA ASN A 106 32.91 9.02 7.46
C ASN A 106 31.52 8.36 7.53
N TRP A 107 30.52 8.86 6.80
CA TRP A 107 29.11 8.42 6.92
C TRP A 107 28.91 6.90 6.87
N SER A 108 29.65 6.17 6.03
CA SER A 108 29.59 4.70 5.98
C SER A 108 29.98 4.00 7.29
N LYS A 109 30.76 4.62 8.17
CA LYS A 109 31.05 4.15 9.54
C LYS A 109 29.90 4.48 10.49
N ILE A 110 29.24 5.64 10.32
CA ILE A 110 28.03 6.02 11.06
C ILE A 110 26.92 5.01 10.79
N VAL A 111 26.67 4.67 9.52
CA VAL A 111 25.67 3.65 9.11
C VAL A 111 25.98 2.28 9.71
N LYS A 112 27.27 1.90 9.83
CA LYS A 112 27.67 0.63 10.47
C LYS A 112 27.39 0.63 11.99
N ALA A 113 27.81 1.65 12.72
CA ALA A 113 27.56 1.76 14.16
C ALA A 113 26.06 1.88 14.47
N ALA A 114 25.31 2.68 13.69
CA ALA A 114 23.87 2.85 13.86
C ALA A 114 23.07 1.54 13.70
N ARG A 115 23.57 0.56 12.93
CA ARG A 115 22.95 -0.77 12.79
C ARG A 115 23.11 -1.66 14.04
N GLU A 116 24.02 -1.35 14.96
CA GLU A 116 24.10 -2.00 16.28
C GLU A 116 23.20 -1.31 17.33
N CYS A 117 22.67 -0.12 17.05
CA CYS A 117 22.02 0.75 18.02
C CYS A 117 20.49 0.59 18.09
N ASN A 118 19.92 0.89 19.25
CA ASN A 118 18.47 0.97 19.50
C ASN A 118 17.95 2.41 19.58
N VAL A 119 18.85 3.40 19.60
CA VAL A 119 18.55 4.84 19.59
C VAL A 119 19.74 5.65 19.10
N ILE A 120 19.48 6.75 18.40
CA ILE A 120 20.46 7.80 18.13
C ILE A 120 20.11 9.05 18.95
N PHE A 121 21.07 9.57 19.70
CA PHE A 121 21.05 10.90 20.30
C PHE A 121 21.92 11.84 19.46
N ASN A 122 21.29 12.81 18.80
CA ASN A 122 21.96 13.80 17.97
C ASN A 122 22.26 15.08 18.77
N GLY A 123 23.54 15.42 18.89
CA GLY A 123 24.04 16.66 19.50
C GLY A 123 25.17 17.30 18.68
N ILE A 124 25.21 17.08 17.36
CA ILE A 124 26.13 17.73 16.43
C ILE A 124 25.46 18.98 15.83
N ASP A 125 26.08 20.14 16.05
CA ASP A 125 25.60 21.45 15.64
C ASP A 125 26.14 21.81 14.24
N VAL A 126 25.57 21.20 13.20
CA VAL A 126 25.94 21.41 11.77
C VAL A 126 24.81 22.07 10.96
N GLY A 127 23.57 22.01 11.46
CA GLY A 127 22.37 22.60 10.85
C GLY A 127 21.40 21.58 10.28
N LYS A 128 20.20 22.05 9.90
CA LYS A 128 19.02 21.21 9.63
C LYS A 128 19.23 20.05 8.65
N TYR A 129 20.08 20.23 7.63
CA TYR A 129 20.36 19.16 6.65
C TYR A 129 21.15 17.98 7.23
N TRP A 130 21.93 18.20 8.30
CA TRP A 130 22.51 17.10 9.09
C TRP A 130 21.43 16.38 9.91
N ASP A 131 20.52 17.12 10.54
CA ASP A 131 19.41 16.53 11.31
C ASP A 131 18.50 15.67 10.41
N VAL A 132 18.23 16.12 9.19
CA VAL A 132 17.55 15.35 8.13
C VAL A 132 18.32 14.07 7.77
N ALA A 133 19.65 14.13 7.63
CA ALA A 133 20.47 12.96 7.32
C ALA A 133 20.40 11.90 8.44
N VAL A 134 20.52 12.33 9.70
CA VAL A 134 20.42 11.44 10.88
C VAL A 134 19.00 10.90 11.05
N GLN A 135 17.98 11.73 10.88
CA GLN A 135 16.58 11.31 10.99
C GLN A 135 16.20 10.33 9.86
N SER A 136 16.69 10.55 8.64
CA SER A 136 16.49 9.64 7.50
C SER A 136 17.21 8.30 7.70
N LEU A 137 18.39 8.30 8.31
CA LEU A 137 19.07 7.07 8.75
C LEU A 137 18.26 6.34 9.83
N GLY A 138 17.67 7.06 10.77
CA GLY A 138 16.76 6.53 11.78
C GLY A 138 15.54 5.83 11.16
N LEU A 139 14.84 6.51 10.23
CA LEU A 139 13.76 5.91 9.44
C LEU A 139 14.23 4.66 8.68
N SER A 140 15.36 4.75 7.99
CA SER A 140 15.91 3.68 7.14
C SER A 140 16.33 2.41 7.93
N LEU A 141 16.71 2.57 9.19
CA LEU A 141 17.06 1.48 10.11
C LEU A 141 15.92 1.06 11.04
N GLY A 142 14.80 1.80 11.06
CA GLY A 142 13.69 1.56 11.99
C GLY A 142 14.03 1.87 13.45
N ILE A 143 14.94 2.83 13.71
CA ILE A 143 15.42 3.20 15.05
C ILE A 143 15.01 4.65 15.41
N PRO A 144 14.62 4.92 16.67
CA PRO A 144 14.27 6.26 17.12
C PRO A 144 15.48 7.20 17.16
N VAL A 145 15.23 8.47 16.86
CA VAL A 145 16.21 9.56 16.91
C VAL A 145 15.71 10.64 17.88
N VAL A 146 16.59 11.04 18.80
CA VAL A 146 16.36 12.17 19.70
C VAL A 146 17.28 13.31 19.29
N VAL A 147 16.72 14.47 19.00
CA VAL A 147 17.47 15.68 18.59
C VAL A 147 17.32 16.73 19.68
N GLY A 148 18.39 17.46 19.99
CA GLY A 148 18.37 18.56 20.95
C GLY A 148 19.21 19.73 20.48
N GLY A 149 18.81 20.94 20.86
CA GLY A 149 19.50 22.18 20.52
C GLY A 149 19.35 23.23 21.61
N THR A 150 20.36 24.08 21.77
CA THR A 150 20.37 25.16 22.78
C THR A 150 20.73 26.48 22.14
N PHE A 151 19.92 27.52 22.38
CA PHE A 151 20.15 28.85 21.84
C PHE A 151 19.88 29.93 22.89
N GLN A 152 20.93 30.58 23.37
CA GLN A 152 20.89 31.64 24.38
C GLN A 152 20.23 31.20 25.70
N GLN A 153 18.94 31.48 25.86
CA GLN A 153 18.11 31.14 27.03
C GLN A 153 16.94 30.21 26.65
N MET A 154 17.00 29.57 25.50
CA MET A 154 16.05 28.57 25.04
C MET A 154 16.74 27.21 24.88
N MET A 155 16.05 26.13 25.25
CA MET A 155 16.35 24.79 24.78
C MET A 155 15.21 24.24 23.91
N SER A 156 15.57 23.40 22.96
CA SER A 156 14.68 22.63 22.12
C SER A 156 15.04 21.15 22.21
N PHE A 157 14.05 20.26 22.20
CA PHE A 157 14.27 18.85 21.93
C PHE A 157 13.06 18.23 21.21
N ASP A 158 13.38 17.34 20.28
CA ASP A 158 12.44 16.59 19.46
C ASP A 158 12.68 15.09 19.64
N PHE A 159 11.60 14.30 19.59
CA PHE A 159 11.67 12.85 19.58
C PHE A 159 10.99 12.28 18.33
N TYR A 160 11.80 11.70 17.44
CA TYR A 160 11.35 11.03 16.23
C TYR A 160 11.37 9.51 16.45
N PRO A 161 10.24 8.87 16.76
CA PRO A 161 10.13 7.42 16.79
C PRO A 161 10.32 6.81 15.39
N PRO A 162 10.46 5.49 15.27
CA PRO A 162 10.52 4.79 13.99
C PRO A 162 9.20 4.87 13.19
N GLU A 163 9.19 4.20 12.03
CA GLU A 163 8.23 4.35 10.92
C GLU A 163 6.74 4.55 11.26
N GLY A 164 6.05 5.33 10.41
CA GLY A 164 4.61 5.59 10.52
C GLY A 164 4.24 6.77 11.42
N GLN A 165 5.19 7.67 11.68
CA GLN A 165 5.07 8.87 12.52
C GLN A 165 5.75 10.07 11.81
N PRO A 166 5.40 11.32 12.16
CA PRO A 166 6.00 12.52 11.54
C PRO A 166 7.52 12.56 11.67
N CYS A 167 8.20 12.95 10.58
CA CYS A 167 9.64 13.23 10.56
C CYS A 167 9.93 14.73 10.63
N ILE A 168 11.21 15.10 10.71
CA ILE A 168 11.66 16.50 10.65
C ILE A 168 11.19 17.20 9.35
N CYS A 169 11.25 16.52 8.19
CA CYS A 169 10.72 17.00 6.91
C CYS A 169 9.19 17.00 6.80
N CYS A 170 8.47 16.61 7.86
CA CYS A 170 7.02 16.76 7.99
C CYS A 170 6.66 18.00 8.85
N VAL A 171 7.66 18.79 9.28
CA VAL A 171 7.51 19.94 10.19
C VAL A 171 8.33 21.15 9.73
N ASP A 172 9.62 20.96 9.43
CA ASP A 172 10.54 22.03 9.07
C ASP A 172 10.56 22.27 7.56
N GLN A 173 10.40 23.54 7.17
CA GLN A 173 10.54 23.96 5.78
C GLN A 173 12.02 23.95 5.36
N LEU A 174 12.28 23.30 4.23
CA LEU A 174 13.61 23.07 3.64
C LEU A 174 13.51 23.30 2.13
N ASP A 175 14.53 23.93 1.56
CA ASP A 175 14.48 24.59 0.25
C ASP A 175 15.32 23.91 -0.84
N ASN A 176 16.31 23.10 -0.48
CA ASN A 176 17.20 22.43 -1.43
C ASN A 176 16.75 21.00 -1.75
N GLU A 177 15.89 20.85 -2.77
CA GLU A 177 15.41 19.53 -3.21
C GLU A 177 16.52 18.57 -3.68
N GLU A 178 17.65 19.05 -4.21
CA GLU A 178 18.75 18.19 -4.65
C GLU A 178 19.41 17.49 -3.45
N VAL A 179 19.66 18.24 -2.38
CA VAL A 179 20.18 17.67 -1.12
C VAL A 179 19.15 16.72 -0.51
N LEU A 180 17.87 17.09 -0.49
CA LEU A 180 16.80 16.24 0.06
C LEU A 180 16.63 14.92 -0.72
N GLU A 181 16.64 14.94 -2.06
CA GLU A 181 16.63 13.73 -2.89
C GLU A 181 17.80 12.79 -2.54
N ARG A 182 18.98 13.32 -2.21
CA ARG A 182 20.14 12.50 -1.84
C ARG A 182 20.05 11.93 -0.43
N LEU A 183 19.34 12.60 0.48
CA LEU A 183 19.17 12.19 1.88
C LEU A 183 18.00 11.23 2.13
N LEU A 184 17.19 10.90 1.11
CA LEU A 184 16.01 10.02 1.26
C LEU A 184 16.32 8.69 1.97
N PRO A 185 15.39 8.12 2.77
CA PRO A 185 15.65 6.92 3.58
C PRO A 185 16.03 5.67 2.77
N ASP A 186 15.64 5.56 1.50
CA ASP A 186 16.06 4.45 0.61
C ASP A 186 17.51 4.59 0.12
N ARG A 187 18.10 5.79 0.18
CA ARG A 187 19.45 6.11 -0.33
C ARG A 187 20.47 6.34 0.78
N ILE A 188 20.07 6.92 1.91
CA ILE A 188 20.95 7.40 2.99
C ILE A 188 21.94 6.35 3.53
N GLN A 189 21.58 5.06 3.53
CA GLN A 189 22.45 3.96 3.97
C GLN A 189 23.58 3.60 2.98
N THR A 190 23.50 4.07 1.73
CA THR A 190 24.43 3.71 0.65
C THR A 190 25.57 4.72 0.46
N LEU A 191 25.47 5.89 1.10
CA LEU A 191 26.44 6.98 0.93
C LEU A 191 27.73 6.70 1.73
N GLU A 192 28.88 6.90 1.11
CA GLU A 192 30.17 6.78 1.81
C GLU A 192 30.44 7.97 2.75
N ASN A 193 30.06 9.17 2.29
CA ASN A 193 30.17 10.45 2.96
C ASN A 193 28.96 11.34 2.61
N ILE A 194 28.69 12.36 3.43
CA ILE A 194 27.63 13.37 3.23
C ILE A 194 28.18 14.81 3.19
N ASN A 195 29.42 14.99 2.74
CA ASN A 195 30.11 16.30 2.64
C ASN A 195 29.41 17.33 1.72
N PHE A 196 28.33 16.94 1.04
CA PHE A 196 27.53 17.81 0.17
C PHE A 196 26.41 18.56 0.92
N ILE A 197 26.14 18.25 2.20
CA ILE A 197 25.18 19.03 2.98
C ILE A 197 25.75 20.44 3.26
N PRO A 198 24.97 21.51 3.09
CA PRO A 198 25.42 22.84 3.46
C PRO A 198 25.59 22.91 4.99
N ARG A 199 26.74 23.40 5.44
CA ARG A 199 26.95 23.80 6.84
C ARG A 199 26.19 25.10 7.09
N ASP A 200 25.45 25.17 8.18
CA ASP A 200 24.83 26.43 8.57
C ASP A 200 25.91 27.41 9.08
N ASN A 201 25.86 28.66 8.62
CA ASN A 201 26.80 29.73 9.01
C ASN A 201 26.29 30.55 10.21
N ASN A 202 25.18 30.14 10.83
CA ASN A 202 24.69 30.72 12.07
C ASN A 202 25.76 30.64 13.19
N PRO A 203 25.92 31.69 14.02
CA PRO A 203 26.91 31.68 15.09
C PRO A 203 26.56 30.62 16.14
N VAL A 204 27.54 29.78 16.48
CA VAL A 204 27.45 28.68 17.47
C VAL A 204 26.61 29.10 18.66
N GLY A 205 25.53 28.36 18.92
CA GLY A 205 24.49 28.76 19.87
C GLY A 205 25.06 29.10 21.24
N ALA A 206 25.00 30.39 21.61
CA ALA A 206 25.52 30.85 22.90
C ALA A 206 24.84 30.08 24.03
N SER A 207 25.60 29.26 24.76
CA SER A 207 25.06 28.24 25.65
C SER A 207 25.95 28.04 26.87
N ASN A 208 25.34 27.57 27.95
CA ASN A 208 25.95 27.41 29.27
C ASN A 208 25.65 26.02 29.85
N VAL A 209 26.29 25.69 30.97
CA VAL A 209 26.14 24.38 31.62
C VAL A 209 24.69 24.00 31.92
N TYR A 210 23.83 24.90 32.44
CA TYR A 210 22.50 24.49 32.90
C TYR A 210 21.53 24.26 31.73
N VAL A 211 21.58 25.09 30.68
CA VAL A 211 20.74 24.90 29.47
C VAL A 211 21.12 23.60 28.78
N ALA A 212 22.41 23.34 28.57
CA ALA A 212 22.89 22.11 27.93
C ALA A 212 22.61 20.85 28.77
N THR A 213 22.87 20.90 30.08
CA THR A 213 22.68 19.76 30.99
C THR A 213 21.20 19.36 31.07
N VAL A 214 20.28 20.32 31.22
CA VAL A 214 18.85 20.02 31.32
C VAL A 214 18.27 19.57 29.98
N CYS A 215 18.65 20.19 28.85
CA CYS A 215 18.27 19.72 27.50
C CYS A 215 18.66 18.24 27.31
N SER A 216 19.88 17.88 27.67
CA SER A 216 20.38 16.50 27.62
C SER A 216 19.56 15.54 28.46
N PHE A 217 19.22 15.92 29.71
CA PHE A 217 18.36 15.10 30.55
C PHE A 217 16.94 14.98 30.00
N MET A 218 16.40 15.99 29.31
CA MET A 218 15.11 15.88 28.63
C MET A 218 15.15 14.97 27.39
N MET A 219 16.24 15.00 26.62
CA MET A 219 16.44 14.03 25.52
C MET A 219 16.45 12.59 26.05
N VAL A 220 17.27 12.31 27.07
CA VAL A 220 17.35 10.99 27.70
C VAL A 220 16.02 10.60 28.36
N SER A 221 15.37 11.51 29.08
CA SER A 221 14.06 11.28 29.71
C SER A 221 12.96 10.94 28.70
N THR A 222 12.97 11.57 27.52
CA THR A 222 11.99 11.26 26.46
C THR A 222 12.19 9.84 25.92
N TYR A 223 13.44 9.39 25.76
CA TYR A 223 13.71 8.00 25.38
C TYR A 223 13.37 7.00 26.50
N MET A 224 13.63 7.33 27.78
CA MET A 224 13.21 6.48 28.89
C MET A 224 11.69 6.33 28.95
N GLN A 225 10.92 7.39 28.72
CA GLN A 225 9.46 7.33 28.61
C GLN A 225 8.99 6.44 27.45
N TYR A 226 9.68 6.47 26.30
CA TYR A 226 9.41 5.55 25.19
C TYR A 226 9.63 4.08 25.59
N LEU A 227 10.73 3.76 26.29
CA LEU A 227 10.98 2.41 26.83
C LEU A 227 9.94 2.00 27.90
N GLN A 228 9.40 2.95 28.66
CA GLN A 228 8.28 2.74 29.61
C GLN A 228 6.93 2.52 28.91
N GLY A 229 6.88 2.47 27.58
CA GLY A 229 5.64 2.28 26.81
C GLY A 229 4.76 3.53 26.72
N ASN A 230 5.22 4.69 27.20
CA ASN A 230 4.52 5.98 27.09
C ASN A 230 4.66 6.54 25.67
N ARG A 231 4.12 5.82 24.69
CA ARG A 231 4.16 6.10 23.24
C ARG A 231 3.24 7.26 22.86
N LYS A 232 3.46 8.43 23.46
CA LYS A 232 2.81 9.68 23.06
C LYS A 232 3.17 10.05 21.62
N ILE A 233 2.31 10.89 21.03
CA ILE A 233 2.55 11.53 19.73
C ILE A 233 3.92 12.23 19.79
N PRO A 234 4.74 12.20 18.72
CA PRO A 234 5.96 12.98 18.64
C PRO A 234 5.68 14.45 18.95
N THR A 235 6.45 15.04 19.85
CA THR A 235 6.29 16.44 20.26
C THR A 235 7.59 17.18 20.04
N ARG A 236 7.51 18.38 19.44
CA ARG A 236 8.55 19.40 19.58
C ARG A 236 8.30 20.14 20.88
N SER A 237 9.35 20.30 21.68
CA SER A 237 9.29 20.97 22.98
C SER A 237 10.33 22.09 23.06
N LEU A 238 9.86 23.31 23.31
CA LEU A 238 10.68 24.48 23.64
C LEU A 238 10.51 24.82 25.12
N PHE A 239 11.62 25.20 25.75
CA PHE A 239 11.60 25.75 27.11
C PHE A 239 12.46 27.01 27.20
N TYR A 240 11.88 28.07 27.77
CA TYR A 240 12.46 29.41 27.86
C TYR A 240 12.87 29.71 29.30
N TYR A 241 14.17 29.83 29.57
CA TYR A 241 14.71 30.00 30.93
C TYR A 241 14.49 31.39 31.53
N ASN A 242 14.27 32.40 30.69
CA ASN A 242 13.97 33.77 31.11
C ASN A 242 12.54 33.92 31.66
N THR A 243 11.59 33.11 31.19
CA THR A 243 10.18 33.16 31.59
C THR A 243 9.70 31.91 32.33
N TYR A 244 10.50 30.83 32.33
CA TYR A 244 10.13 29.47 32.77
C TYR A 244 8.94 28.88 31.99
N GLU A 245 8.68 29.38 30.78
CA GLU A 245 7.59 28.91 29.93
C GLU A 245 7.97 27.62 29.19
N TRP A 246 7.06 26.64 29.24
CA TRP A 246 7.15 25.39 28.50
C TRP A 246 6.13 25.38 27.37
N VAL A 247 6.60 25.35 26.13
CA VAL A 247 5.74 25.32 24.93
C VAL A 247 6.00 24.00 24.21
N SER A 248 4.98 23.16 24.07
CA SER A 248 5.11 21.86 23.43
C SER A 248 3.85 21.56 22.61
N TRP A 249 4.07 21.06 21.40
CA TRP A 249 2.99 20.75 20.46
C TRP A 249 3.23 19.38 19.80
N PRO A 250 2.16 18.63 19.49
CA PRO A 250 2.29 17.44 18.67
C PRO A 250 2.79 17.83 17.28
N LEU A 251 3.63 16.98 16.71
CA LEU A 251 3.99 17.01 15.30
C LEU A 251 2.90 16.30 14.50
N GLU A 252 2.55 16.84 13.33
CA GLU A 252 1.59 16.23 12.41
C GLU A 252 2.31 15.62 11.22
N ALA A 253 1.81 14.48 10.71
CA ALA A 253 2.44 13.77 9.60
C ALA A 253 1.87 14.27 8.27
N ASP A 254 2.71 14.91 7.45
CA ASP A 254 2.36 15.15 6.04
C ASP A 254 2.25 13.82 5.29
N LEU A 255 1.05 13.58 4.76
CA LEU A 255 0.69 12.39 4.00
C LEU A 255 1.40 12.30 2.64
N HIS A 256 2.03 13.38 2.17
CA HIS A 256 2.79 13.42 0.90
C HIS A 256 4.31 13.39 1.09
N CYS A 257 4.81 13.47 2.33
CA CYS A 257 6.23 13.68 2.56
C CYS A 257 7.06 12.50 2.05
N LYS A 258 8.04 12.82 1.18
CA LYS A 258 9.00 11.86 0.58
C LYS A 258 9.78 11.04 1.62
N PHE A 259 9.79 11.47 2.89
CA PHE A 259 10.46 10.84 4.02
C PHE A 259 9.50 10.09 4.96
N CYS A 260 8.45 10.74 5.52
CA CYS A 260 7.58 10.11 6.53
C CYS A 260 6.32 9.39 5.99
N SER A 261 5.94 9.57 4.72
CA SER A 261 4.70 8.98 4.20
C SER A 261 4.84 7.52 3.74
N LYS A 262 3.97 6.64 4.25
CA LYS A 262 3.77 5.25 3.80
C LYS A 262 2.31 4.79 4.00
N SER A 263 1.35 5.37 3.28
CA SER A 263 -0.05 4.90 3.31
C SER A 263 -0.89 5.40 2.13
N LEU A 264 -1.81 4.57 1.65
CA LEU A 264 -2.80 4.89 0.62
C LEU A 264 -4.15 4.28 1.03
N TYR A 265 -5.02 5.10 1.63
CA TYR A 265 -6.18 4.65 2.41
C TYR A 265 -7.24 3.85 1.62
N PHE A 266 -7.80 2.83 2.26
CA PHE A 266 -9.14 2.31 1.95
C PHE A 266 -10.14 2.80 3.00
N ASP A 267 -11.29 3.34 2.56
CA ASP A 267 -12.42 3.83 3.37
C ASP A 267 -12.04 4.48 4.73
N LYS A 268 -11.13 5.46 4.67
CA LYS A 268 -10.63 6.27 5.81
C LYS A 268 -10.00 5.45 6.97
N ARG A 269 -9.67 4.16 6.80
CA ARG A 269 -9.17 3.27 7.88
C ARG A 269 -7.86 2.54 7.52
N PRO A 270 -6.76 2.72 8.28
CA PRO A 270 -5.53 1.95 8.08
C PRO A 270 -5.67 0.50 8.59
N CYS A 271 -5.18 -0.49 7.84
CA CYS A 271 -5.08 -1.88 8.31
C CYS A 271 -3.62 -2.23 8.63
N TYR A 272 -3.37 -2.80 9.81
CA TYR A 272 -2.02 -3.21 10.23
C TYR A 272 -1.79 -4.69 9.90
N TYR A 273 -0.55 -5.03 9.53
CA TYR A 273 -0.15 -6.39 9.17
C TYR A 273 1.05 -6.85 10.00
N GLN A 274 0.95 -8.00 10.65
CA GLN A 274 1.98 -8.58 11.51
C GLN A 274 2.68 -9.74 10.82
N THR A 275 4.02 -9.72 10.91
CA THR A 275 4.89 -10.82 10.53
C THR A 275 4.62 -12.04 11.42
N VAL A 276 4.34 -13.20 10.83
CA VAL A 276 4.15 -14.45 11.61
C VAL A 276 5.51 -14.94 12.11
N SER A 277 5.80 -14.71 13.39
CA SER A 277 7.06 -15.08 14.04
C SER A 277 7.06 -16.56 14.48
N GLY A 278 8.07 -17.32 14.06
CA GLY A 278 8.38 -18.64 14.66
C GLY A 278 8.98 -19.67 13.70
N LYS A 279 8.61 -19.62 12.41
CA LYS A 279 9.13 -20.52 11.37
C LYS A 279 9.44 -19.73 10.10
N THR A 280 10.61 -19.93 9.52
CA THR A 280 10.87 -19.51 8.13
C THR A 280 10.06 -20.43 7.22
N PHE A 281 8.99 -19.91 6.64
CA PHE A 281 8.09 -20.72 5.81
C PHE A 281 8.78 -21.08 4.50
N ILE A 282 9.17 -22.34 4.37
CA ILE A 282 9.88 -22.87 3.20
C ILE A 282 8.96 -22.72 1.96
N PRO A 283 9.31 -21.87 0.98
CA PRO A 283 8.53 -21.76 -0.24
C PRO A 283 8.80 -22.99 -1.10
N ARG A 284 7.75 -23.75 -1.44
CA ARG A 284 7.84 -24.80 -2.47
C ARG A 284 7.93 -24.14 -3.85
N LYS A 285 8.58 -24.81 -4.81
CA LYS A 285 9.18 -24.23 -6.02
C LYS A 285 8.70 -25.06 -7.25
N PHE A 286 8.28 -24.42 -8.37
CA PHE A 286 7.55 -25.07 -9.50
C PHE A 286 7.88 -24.39 -10.90
N LYS A 287 8.41 -24.79 -12.11
CA LYS A 287 8.69 -25.86 -13.17
C LYS A 287 7.60 -26.71 -13.86
N SER A 288 7.19 -26.31 -15.07
CA SER A 288 6.27 -26.99 -16.01
C SER A 288 6.23 -28.53 -15.99
N LEU A 289 5.03 -29.09 -15.97
CA LEU A 289 4.74 -30.47 -16.38
C LEU A 289 4.90 -30.60 -17.89
N ASN A 290 5.85 -31.43 -18.32
CA ASN A 290 6.07 -31.74 -19.74
C ASN A 290 5.99 -33.25 -20.04
N SER A 291 5.50 -34.07 -19.09
CA SER A 291 5.25 -35.51 -19.29
C SER A 291 3.75 -35.82 -19.23
N LYS A 292 3.28 -36.76 -20.06
CA LYS A 292 1.91 -37.29 -19.96
C LYS A 292 1.73 -38.30 -18.83
N GLU A 293 2.83 -38.84 -18.30
CA GLU A 293 2.83 -39.95 -17.35
C GLU A 293 2.56 -39.46 -15.93
N GLU A 294 3.08 -38.29 -15.53
CA GLU A 294 2.79 -37.67 -14.22
C GLU A 294 1.30 -37.31 -14.04
N ILE A 295 0.54 -37.17 -15.13
CA ILE A 295 -0.90 -36.85 -15.13
C ILE A 295 -1.75 -38.10 -14.77
N GLU A 296 -1.20 -39.31 -14.90
CA GLU A 296 -1.94 -40.56 -14.64
C GLU A 296 -1.97 -40.93 -13.15
N GLU A 297 -0.90 -40.70 -12.40
CA GLU A 297 -0.80 -41.10 -10.98
C GLU A 297 -1.67 -40.27 -10.02
N THR A 298 -2.02 -39.01 -10.35
CA THR A 298 -2.85 -38.13 -9.51
C THR A 298 -4.37 -38.32 -9.67
N LYS A 299 -4.82 -39.37 -10.37
CA LYS A 299 -6.25 -39.63 -10.65
C LYS A 299 -7.05 -40.19 -9.46
N PHE A 300 -7.20 -39.40 -8.39
CA PHE A 300 -8.15 -39.71 -7.31
C PHE A 300 -9.62 -39.40 -7.68
N ARG A 301 -10.55 -40.09 -7.02
CA ARG A 301 -11.86 -40.42 -7.60
C ARG A 301 -13.01 -39.45 -7.28
N THR A 302 -13.59 -38.89 -8.34
CA THR A 302 -15.04 -38.73 -8.61
C THR A 302 -16.01 -38.60 -7.42
N LYS A 303 -16.66 -37.43 -7.29
CA LYS A 303 -18.14 -37.24 -7.16
C LYS A 303 -18.60 -35.96 -6.41
N ASN A 304 -17.72 -35.13 -5.85
CA ASN A 304 -18.12 -33.90 -5.14
C ASN A 304 -17.21 -32.71 -5.46
N PRO A 305 -17.73 -31.47 -5.53
CA PRO A 305 -16.94 -30.24 -5.57
C PRO A 305 -16.49 -29.83 -4.15
N LEU A 306 -16.23 -30.82 -3.28
CA LEU A 306 -15.92 -30.63 -1.86
C LEU A 306 -14.92 -31.70 -1.43
N VAL A 307 -13.76 -31.29 -0.93
CA VAL A 307 -12.73 -32.23 -0.41
C VAL A 307 -12.91 -32.37 1.10
N LYS A 308 -12.95 -33.62 1.59
CA LYS A 308 -12.86 -33.91 3.03
C LYS A 308 -11.44 -33.79 3.50
N LEU A 309 -11.23 -33.12 4.63
CA LEU A 309 -9.90 -32.81 5.18
C LEU A 309 -9.23 -33.99 5.94
N GLY A 310 -9.66 -35.23 5.67
CA GLY A 310 -9.25 -36.45 6.37
C GLY A 310 -10.25 -36.92 7.44
N GLU A 311 -10.05 -38.11 8.00
CA GLU A 311 -10.97 -38.72 8.97
C GLU A 311 -11.08 -37.93 10.29
N LYS A 312 -9.96 -37.39 10.77
CA LYS A 312 -9.89 -36.52 11.94
C LYS A 312 -10.71 -35.23 11.79
N TYR A 313 -10.84 -34.76 10.55
CA TYR A 313 -11.57 -33.56 10.17
C TYR A 313 -12.80 -33.92 9.33
N SER A 314 -13.46 -35.04 9.63
CA SER A 314 -14.54 -35.61 8.82
C SER A 314 -15.82 -34.78 8.74
N LYS A 315 -15.97 -33.79 9.64
CA LYS A 315 -17.04 -32.77 9.59
C LYS A 315 -16.65 -31.55 8.77
N GLN A 316 -15.36 -31.30 8.57
CA GLN A 316 -14.87 -30.11 7.89
C GLN A 316 -14.60 -30.39 6.40
N ILE A 317 -15.06 -29.45 5.57
CA ILE A 317 -14.99 -29.54 4.12
C ILE A 317 -14.52 -28.22 3.53
N ILE A 318 -13.92 -28.30 2.35
CA ILE A 318 -13.43 -27.15 1.59
C ILE A 318 -13.96 -27.20 0.16
N PRO A 319 -14.27 -26.05 -0.46
CA PRO A 319 -14.58 -25.97 -1.89
C PRO A 319 -13.48 -26.59 -2.74
N CYS A 320 -13.82 -27.63 -3.49
CA CYS A 320 -12.96 -28.19 -4.52
C CYS A 320 -13.15 -27.37 -5.79
N ILE A 321 -12.10 -26.68 -6.21
CA ILE A 321 -12.03 -26.12 -7.57
C ILE A 321 -12.09 -27.30 -8.55
N PRO A 322 -12.80 -27.21 -9.69
CA PRO A 322 -12.70 -28.23 -10.72
C PRO A 322 -11.31 -28.16 -11.39
N SER A 323 -10.28 -28.74 -10.75
CA SER A 323 -9.02 -29.09 -11.45
C SER A 323 -8.19 -30.19 -10.79
N THR A 324 -7.54 -31.00 -11.61
CA THR A 324 -6.59 -32.04 -11.20
C THR A 324 -5.28 -31.48 -10.64
N ASP A 325 -4.68 -32.17 -9.67
CA ASP A 325 -3.38 -31.82 -9.10
C ASP A 325 -2.26 -31.93 -10.15
N SER A 326 -1.51 -30.84 -10.31
CA SER A 326 -0.39 -30.70 -11.24
C SER A 326 0.92 -30.39 -10.49
N LYS A 327 1.83 -31.37 -10.41
CA LYS A 327 3.15 -31.22 -9.74
C LYS A 327 4.21 -30.64 -10.69
N VAL A 328 4.85 -29.56 -10.26
CA VAL A 328 5.66 -28.64 -11.08
C VAL A 328 6.93 -28.30 -10.20
N THR A 329 8.15 -28.03 -10.71
CA THR A 329 9.43 -28.12 -9.87
C THR A 329 10.38 -26.90 -9.54
N GLU A 330 10.45 -25.77 -10.27
CA GLU A 330 11.31 -24.58 -10.00
C GLU A 330 10.74 -23.20 -10.45
N PHE A 331 10.36 -22.33 -9.49
CA PHE A 331 10.23 -20.86 -9.60
C PHE A 331 11.61 -20.15 -9.53
N GLY A 332 11.66 -18.81 -9.57
CA GLY A 332 12.89 -18.00 -9.33
C GLY A 332 13.55 -18.22 -7.95
N ASP A 333 14.74 -17.65 -7.73
CA ASP A 333 15.41 -17.71 -6.41
C ASP A 333 14.84 -16.64 -5.47
N ILE A 334 14.06 -17.07 -4.48
CA ILE A 334 13.37 -16.19 -3.52
C ILE A 334 14.36 -15.38 -2.66
N LYS A 335 15.65 -15.74 -2.63
CA LYS A 335 16.72 -14.90 -2.03
C LYS A 335 16.86 -13.52 -2.69
N THR A 336 16.39 -13.32 -3.93
CA THR A 336 16.41 -12.01 -4.60
C THR A 336 15.22 -11.12 -4.23
N LEU A 337 14.22 -11.64 -3.49
CA LEU A 337 13.09 -10.85 -2.98
C LEU A 337 13.45 -10.23 -1.63
N PRO A 338 13.02 -8.99 -1.33
CA PRO A 338 13.15 -8.39 0.01
C PRO A 338 12.62 -9.30 1.13
N HIS A 339 13.32 -9.33 2.28
CA HIS A 339 12.97 -10.16 3.45
C HIS A 339 11.54 -9.95 3.94
N SER A 340 10.98 -8.74 3.77
CA SER A 340 9.56 -8.47 4.03
C SER A 340 8.68 -9.42 3.22
N ILE A 341 8.85 -9.45 1.90
CA ILE A 341 8.09 -10.34 1.00
C ILE A 341 8.32 -11.81 1.36
N GLN A 342 9.54 -12.20 1.76
CA GLN A 342 9.86 -13.60 2.13
C GLN A 342 9.11 -14.12 3.38
N THR A 343 8.41 -13.25 4.14
CA THR A 343 7.75 -13.64 5.40
C THR A 343 6.24 -13.39 5.31
N PRO A 344 5.36 -14.35 5.64
CA PRO A 344 3.93 -14.15 5.57
C PRO A 344 3.43 -13.12 6.60
N TYR A 345 2.48 -12.30 6.15
CA TYR A 345 1.81 -11.27 6.93
C TYR A 345 0.34 -11.61 7.15
N ILE A 346 -0.13 -11.45 8.39
CA ILE A 346 -1.54 -11.56 8.77
C ILE A 346 -2.08 -10.18 9.24
N LYS A 347 -3.35 -9.88 8.95
CA LYS A 347 -4.00 -8.66 9.48
C LYS A 347 -4.01 -8.71 11.02
N CYS A 348 -3.67 -7.63 11.72
CA CYS A 348 -3.51 -7.60 13.17
C CYS A 348 -4.21 -6.40 13.86
N LYS A 349 -4.35 -6.47 15.19
CA LYS A 349 -4.96 -5.41 16.05
C LYS A 349 -3.93 -4.42 16.59
N HIS A 350 -2.65 -4.78 16.51
CA HIS A 350 -1.53 -4.01 17.07
C HIS A 350 -0.81 -3.22 15.98
N LYS A 351 -0.21 -2.08 16.35
CA LYS A 351 0.59 -1.26 15.45
C LYS A 351 1.92 -1.95 15.12
N THR A 352 2.01 -2.48 13.92
CA THR A 352 3.24 -2.94 13.26
C THR A 352 3.74 -1.85 12.29
N PRO A 353 5.01 -1.86 11.86
CA PRO A 353 5.54 -0.83 10.94
C PRO A 353 4.95 -0.92 9.53
N PHE A 354 4.40 -2.08 9.15
CA PHE A 354 3.81 -2.29 7.84
C PHE A 354 2.29 -2.03 7.85
N VAL A 355 1.89 -0.92 7.22
CA VAL A 355 0.50 -0.61 6.90
C VAL A 355 0.16 -1.19 5.54
N GLY A 356 -0.98 -1.88 5.46
CA GLY A 356 -1.61 -2.30 4.23
C GLY A 356 -3.09 -1.98 4.25
N PHE A 357 -3.80 -2.48 3.25
CA PHE A 357 -5.22 -2.22 3.01
C PHE A 357 -5.92 -3.55 2.78
N ALA A 358 -7.24 -3.61 2.99
CA ALA A 358 -8.03 -4.80 2.69
C ALA A 358 -8.53 -4.69 1.25
N SER A 359 -8.05 -5.57 0.35
CA SER A 359 -8.53 -5.66 -1.05
C SER A 359 -9.80 -6.53 -1.18
N GLY A 360 -10.32 -6.96 -0.03
CA GLY A 360 -11.47 -7.85 0.17
C GLY A 360 -11.40 -8.52 1.56
N ILE A 361 -12.43 -9.29 1.92
CA ILE A 361 -12.53 -10.00 3.22
C ILE A 361 -11.29 -10.88 3.47
N ARG A 362 -10.84 -11.59 2.43
CA ARG A 362 -9.79 -12.64 2.46
C ARG A 362 -8.46 -12.21 1.81
N SER A 363 -8.31 -10.93 1.46
CA SER A 363 -7.15 -10.41 0.72
C SER A 363 -6.70 -9.03 1.20
N GLY A 364 -5.50 -8.65 0.81
CA GLY A 364 -4.84 -7.40 1.19
C GLY A 364 -3.95 -6.83 0.10
N VAL A 365 -3.59 -5.56 0.21
CA VAL A 365 -2.55 -4.90 -0.59
C VAL A 365 -1.60 -4.18 0.37
N MET A 366 -0.30 -4.21 0.10
CA MET A 366 0.73 -3.55 0.90
C MET A 366 1.74 -2.85 -0.01
N LEU A 367 2.17 -1.65 0.37
CA LEU A 367 3.17 -0.88 -0.36
C LEU A 367 4.57 -1.17 0.23
N ILE A 368 5.50 -1.63 -0.60
CA ILE A 368 6.91 -1.85 -0.23
C ILE A 368 7.78 -1.00 -1.17
N GLY A 369 8.29 0.12 -0.66
CA GLY A 369 8.97 1.12 -1.48
C GLY A 369 8.02 1.70 -2.53
N LYS A 370 8.39 1.63 -3.81
CA LYS A 370 7.58 2.11 -4.95
C LYS A 370 6.74 1.02 -5.64
N LYS A 371 6.62 -0.16 -5.03
CA LYS A 371 5.88 -1.32 -5.56
C LYS A 371 4.75 -1.74 -4.61
N MET A 372 3.59 -2.07 -5.16
CA MET A 372 2.47 -2.63 -4.40
C MET A 372 2.47 -4.15 -4.55
N TYR A 373 2.04 -4.84 -3.49
CA TYR A 373 1.94 -6.30 -3.45
C TYR A 373 0.59 -6.72 -2.92
N ARG A 374 -0.11 -7.56 -3.66
CA ARG A 374 -1.40 -8.14 -3.28
C ARG A 374 -1.18 -9.48 -2.59
N PHE A 375 -1.82 -9.66 -1.43
CA PHE A 375 -1.82 -10.88 -0.64
C PHE A 375 -3.22 -11.50 -0.70
N LYS A 376 -3.35 -12.75 -1.16
CA LYS A 376 -4.61 -13.52 -1.11
C LYS A 376 -4.47 -14.69 -0.15
N GLY A 377 -5.50 -14.96 0.65
CA GLY A 377 -5.46 -16.00 1.67
C GLY A 377 -4.87 -15.55 3.01
N CYS A 378 -4.55 -14.26 3.18
CA CYS A 378 -3.98 -13.70 4.42
C CYS A 378 -4.97 -13.59 5.61
N GLY A 379 -6.21 -14.07 5.45
CA GLY A 379 -7.28 -14.00 6.45
C GLY A 379 -7.70 -12.57 6.84
N ASN A 380 -8.42 -12.48 7.98
CA ASN A 380 -8.60 -11.23 8.72
C ASN A 380 -8.66 -11.45 10.25
N ASN A 381 -8.45 -10.37 11.00
CA ASN A 381 -8.25 -10.40 12.46
C ASN A 381 -9.53 -10.42 13.31
N THR A 382 -10.69 -10.52 12.67
CA THR A 382 -12.01 -10.48 13.32
C THR A 382 -12.77 -11.79 13.15
N GLU A 383 -12.57 -12.50 12.04
CA GLU A 383 -13.33 -13.69 11.66
C GLU A 383 -12.47 -14.97 11.64
N ARG A 384 -11.13 -14.87 11.70
CA ARG A 384 -10.17 -15.98 11.58
C ARG A 384 -10.44 -16.80 10.30
N PHE A 385 -10.79 -18.08 10.44
CA PHE A 385 -11.48 -18.83 9.40
C PHE A 385 -12.98 -18.81 9.71
N LEU A 386 -13.77 -18.36 8.75
CA LEU A 386 -15.21 -18.53 8.73
C LEU A 386 -15.51 -20.02 8.57
N VAL A 387 -15.62 -20.69 9.72
CA VAL A 387 -16.24 -22.01 9.84
C VAL A 387 -17.75 -21.78 9.85
N ARG A 388 -18.41 -22.05 8.72
CA ARG A 388 -19.87 -21.88 8.58
C ARG A 388 -20.58 -23.23 8.52
N ASP A 389 -21.71 -23.32 9.22
CA ASP A 389 -22.58 -24.49 9.20
C ASP A 389 -23.26 -24.64 7.84
N VAL A 390 -23.15 -25.82 7.24
CA VAL A 390 -23.53 -26.08 5.85
C VAL A 390 -24.30 -27.39 5.70
N LYS A 391 -25.52 -27.33 5.15
CA LYS A 391 -26.41 -28.48 4.91
C LYS A 391 -26.23 -29.09 3.52
N VAL A 392 -25.28 -30.01 3.37
CA VAL A 392 -25.08 -30.74 2.10
C VAL A 392 -26.32 -31.60 1.81
N PHE A 393 -26.90 -31.40 0.62
CA PHE A 393 -28.18 -31.98 0.18
C PHE A 393 -29.34 -31.82 1.19
N GLY A 394 -29.36 -30.71 1.94
CA GLY A 394 -30.41 -30.39 2.92
C GLY A 394 -30.37 -31.19 4.24
N GLU A 395 -29.83 -32.41 4.22
CA GLU A 395 -29.86 -33.35 5.34
C GLU A 395 -28.59 -33.35 6.20
N THR A 396 -27.39 -33.31 5.60
CA THR A 396 -26.14 -33.50 6.35
C THR A 396 -25.45 -32.19 6.71
N LYS A 397 -25.30 -31.91 8.01
CA LYS A 397 -24.60 -30.72 8.55
C LYS A 397 -23.09 -30.95 8.60
N TYR A 398 -22.37 -30.21 7.76
CA TYR A 398 -20.91 -30.09 7.77
C TYR A 398 -20.49 -28.68 8.23
N GLU A 399 -19.18 -28.47 8.35
CA GLU A 399 -18.52 -27.20 8.67
C GLU A 399 -17.64 -26.80 7.48
N GLU A 400 -18.04 -25.79 6.69
CA GLU A 400 -17.24 -25.29 5.56
C GLU A 400 -16.22 -24.28 6.06
N VAL A 401 -14.97 -24.45 5.65
CA VAL A 401 -13.85 -23.60 6.07
C VAL A 401 -13.54 -22.54 5.01
N ARG A 402 -13.80 -21.26 5.30
CA ARG A 402 -13.45 -20.12 4.44
C ARG A 402 -12.45 -19.19 5.12
N GLY A 403 -11.43 -18.70 4.41
CA GLY A 403 -10.57 -17.60 4.88
C GLY A 403 -9.09 -17.73 4.52
N CYS A 404 -8.57 -18.95 4.54
CA CYS A 404 -7.27 -19.33 3.99
C CYS A 404 -7.40 -19.81 2.54
N MET A 405 -6.25 -19.96 1.87
CA MET A 405 -6.10 -20.88 0.74
C MET A 405 -5.47 -22.19 1.26
N PHE A 406 -5.80 -23.32 0.63
CA PHE A 406 -5.15 -24.61 0.89
C PHE A 406 -4.07 -24.87 -0.18
N GLU A 407 -3.22 -25.89 -0.01
CA GLU A 407 -2.05 -26.09 -0.87
C GLU A 407 -2.41 -26.15 -2.37
N HIS A 408 -3.36 -27.01 -2.74
CA HIS A 408 -3.87 -27.09 -4.12
C HIS A 408 -4.52 -25.77 -4.59
N THR A 409 -5.33 -25.10 -3.75
CA THR A 409 -5.97 -23.81 -4.09
C THR A 409 -4.94 -22.74 -4.43
N SER A 410 -3.90 -22.65 -3.61
CA SER A 410 -2.80 -21.70 -3.69
C SER A 410 -1.95 -21.94 -4.94
N LEU A 411 -1.50 -23.18 -5.13
CA LEU A 411 -0.71 -23.58 -6.30
C LEU A 411 -1.49 -23.37 -7.60
N ARG A 412 -2.77 -23.76 -7.62
CA ARG A 412 -3.63 -23.66 -8.79
C ARG A 412 -3.88 -22.22 -9.22
N GLU A 413 -4.23 -21.34 -8.28
CA GLU A 413 -4.46 -19.93 -8.60
C GLU A 413 -3.14 -19.24 -9.04
N TYR A 414 -2.02 -19.55 -8.39
CA TYR A 414 -0.71 -19.00 -8.78
C TYR A 414 -0.32 -19.43 -10.21
N GLN A 415 -0.50 -20.71 -10.53
CA GLN A 415 -0.27 -21.26 -11.88
C GLN A 415 -1.17 -20.56 -12.91
N MET A 416 -2.49 -20.52 -12.67
CA MET A 416 -3.45 -19.90 -13.60
C MET A 416 -3.18 -18.40 -13.80
N VAL A 417 -2.90 -17.63 -12.75
CA VAL A 417 -2.54 -16.20 -12.88
C VAL A 417 -1.22 -16.02 -13.65
N SER A 418 -0.27 -16.97 -13.56
CA SER A 418 0.97 -16.94 -14.36
C SER A 418 0.70 -17.24 -15.84
N GLU A 419 -0.02 -18.31 -16.14
CA GLU A 419 -0.38 -18.72 -17.52
C GLU A 419 -1.22 -17.63 -18.21
N LEU A 420 -2.18 -17.05 -17.49
CA LEU A 420 -3.01 -15.94 -17.96
C LEU A 420 -2.21 -14.65 -18.13
N SER A 421 -1.25 -14.37 -17.25
CA SER A 421 -0.34 -13.21 -17.42
C SER A 421 0.55 -13.34 -18.65
N GLU A 422 1.03 -14.54 -18.96
CA GLU A 422 1.72 -14.78 -20.23
C GLU A 422 0.79 -14.66 -21.44
N LEU A 423 -0.41 -15.23 -21.38
CA LEU A 423 -1.38 -15.19 -22.48
C LEU A 423 -1.79 -13.76 -22.83
N MET A 424 -2.20 -12.98 -21.82
CA MET A 424 -2.61 -11.58 -21.97
C MET A 424 -1.45 -10.75 -22.54
N LYS A 425 -0.24 -10.88 -21.96
CA LYS A 425 0.96 -10.16 -22.42
C LYS A 425 1.35 -10.51 -23.86
N LYS A 426 1.22 -11.78 -24.28
CA LYS A 426 1.45 -12.21 -25.68
C LYS A 426 0.46 -11.58 -26.67
N ASN A 427 -0.72 -11.16 -26.20
CA ASN A 427 -1.75 -10.49 -26.99
C ASN A 427 -1.77 -8.96 -26.76
N GLY A 428 -0.74 -8.39 -26.13
CA GLY A 428 -0.64 -6.95 -25.88
C GLY A 428 -1.53 -6.40 -24.76
N ILE A 429 -2.26 -7.25 -24.05
CA ILE A 429 -3.12 -6.85 -22.92
C ILE A 429 -2.26 -6.80 -21.65
N PRO A 430 -2.24 -5.69 -20.89
CA PRO A 430 -1.56 -5.65 -19.59
C PRO A 430 -2.25 -6.57 -18.57
N THR A 431 -1.50 -7.18 -17.65
CA THR A 431 -2.07 -7.80 -16.44
C THR A 431 -1.62 -7.06 -15.19
N ALA A 432 -2.52 -7.02 -14.20
CA ALA A 432 -2.35 -6.16 -13.03
C ALA A 432 -1.85 -6.90 -11.77
N ASN A 433 -1.73 -8.22 -11.82
CA ASN A 433 -1.10 -9.06 -10.79
C ASN A 433 -0.06 -9.98 -11.45
N VAL A 434 1.20 -9.87 -11.04
CA VAL A 434 2.32 -10.72 -11.45
C VAL A 434 2.65 -11.67 -10.30
N PRO A 435 2.59 -13.01 -10.48
CA PRO A 435 2.89 -13.97 -9.41
C PRO A 435 4.33 -13.84 -8.89
N THR A 436 4.47 -13.58 -7.58
CA THR A 436 5.76 -13.32 -6.94
C THR A 436 6.18 -14.48 -6.03
N ALA A 437 5.31 -14.91 -5.12
CA ALA A 437 5.61 -16.00 -4.20
C ALA A 437 4.35 -16.68 -3.62
N ILE A 438 4.55 -17.84 -2.98
CA ILE A 438 3.56 -18.55 -2.18
C ILE A 438 4.15 -18.78 -0.79
N PHE A 439 3.40 -18.45 0.25
CA PHE A 439 3.78 -18.72 1.64
C PHE A 439 2.78 -19.64 2.31
N LYS A 440 3.26 -20.75 2.86
CA LYS A 440 2.56 -21.42 3.97
C LYS A 440 2.57 -20.47 5.18
N TYR A 441 1.58 -20.55 6.05
CA TYR A 441 1.59 -19.88 7.36
C TYR A 441 0.87 -20.72 8.43
N GLU A 442 1.07 -20.33 9.70
CA GLU A 442 0.43 -20.93 10.89
C GLU A 442 -0.25 -19.82 11.71
N LEU A 443 -1.21 -20.17 12.56
CA LEU A 443 -1.92 -19.25 13.47
C LEU A 443 -1.73 -19.68 14.93
N GLU A 444 -1.73 -18.71 15.85
CA GLU A 444 -1.57 -18.95 17.29
C GLU A 444 -2.78 -19.67 17.91
N GLU A 445 -3.98 -19.40 17.40
CA GLU A 445 -5.23 -20.07 17.78
C GLU A 445 -5.90 -20.73 16.55
N ASP A 446 -5.22 -21.74 16.00
CA ASP A 446 -5.62 -22.45 14.78
C ASP A 446 -6.68 -23.53 15.05
N GLN A 447 -7.79 -23.50 14.29
CA GLN A 447 -8.85 -24.51 14.38
C GLN A 447 -8.49 -25.83 13.68
N LEU A 448 -7.51 -25.81 12.76
CA LEU A 448 -7.16 -26.92 11.86
C LEU A 448 -5.63 -27.10 11.78
N PRO A 449 -4.90 -27.19 12.92
CA PRO A 449 -3.46 -26.95 12.98
C PRO A 449 -2.61 -27.86 12.06
N GLU A 450 -3.07 -29.07 11.76
CA GLU A 450 -2.34 -30.04 10.92
C GLU A 450 -2.44 -29.73 9.41
N ILE A 451 -3.39 -28.88 9.02
CA ILE A 451 -3.62 -28.50 7.62
C ILE A 451 -2.77 -27.27 7.29
N GLY A 452 -2.06 -27.31 6.16
CA GLY A 452 -1.32 -26.13 5.68
C GLY A 452 -2.26 -25.04 5.16
N LYS A 453 -2.14 -23.83 5.69
CA LYS A 453 -2.77 -22.62 5.13
C LYS A 453 -1.75 -21.86 4.31
N PHE A 454 -2.19 -21.30 3.21
CA PHE A 454 -1.34 -20.69 2.21
C PHE A 454 -1.83 -19.28 1.85
N CYS A 455 -0.88 -18.44 1.46
CA CYS A 455 -1.07 -17.06 1.05
C CYS A 455 -0.30 -16.83 -0.25
N ASN A 456 -1.02 -16.45 -1.32
CA ASN A 456 -0.42 -16.08 -2.61
C ASN A 456 -0.04 -14.60 -2.59
N VAL A 457 1.14 -14.28 -3.10
CA VAL A 457 1.66 -12.91 -3.19
C VAL A 457 1.96 -12.55 -4.64
N TYR A 458 1.36 -11.46 -5.09
CA TYR A 458 1.50 -10.92 -6.43
C TYR A 458 2.10 -9.50 -6.35
N GLU A 459 3.08 -9.16 -7.18
CA GLU A 459 3.40 -7.75 -7.45
C GLU A 459 2.28 -7.16 -8.30
N CYS A 460 1.80 -5.96 -7.97
CA CYS A 460 0.53 -5.49 -8.50
C CYS A 460 0.52 -4.00 -8.88
N SER A 461 -0.20 -3.66 -9.96
CA SER A 461 -0.06 -2.35 -10.63
C SER A 461 -0.93 -1.23 -10.05
N SER A 462 -2.11 -1.55 -9.52
CA SER A 462 -3.12 -0.63 -8.95
C SER A 462 -4.33 -1.45 -8.47
N ASP A 463 -4.97 -1.10 -7.35
CA ASP A 463 -6.19 -1.78 -6.86
C ASP A 463 -7.49 -1.01 -7.18
N ILE A 464 -7.41 0.00 -8.05
CA ILE A 464 -8.52 0.88 -8.44
C ILE A 464 -9.46 0.12 -9.40
N ARG A 465 -10.46 -0.57 -8.84
CA ARG A 465 -11.43 -1.42 -9.57
C ARG A 465 -12.38 -0.62 -10.47
N LEU A 466 -12.75 -1.19 -11.61
CA LEU A 466 -13.65 -0.58 -12.59
C LEU A 466 -15.04 -0.24 -12.00
N ALA A 467 -15.75 -1.23 -11.45
CA ALA A 467 -17.12 -1.03 -10.96
C ALA A 467 -17.20 -0.18 -9.69
N ASN A 468 -16.33 -0.43 -8.71
CA ASN A 468 -16.36 0.29 -7.43
C ASN A 468 -15.73 1.69 -7.45
N ALA A 469 -14.68 1.92 -8.25
CA ALA A 469 -13.93 3.18 -8.22
C ALA A 469 -14.08 4.03 -9.48
N VAL A 470 -14.01 3.42 -10.68
CA VAL A 470 -13.97 4.17 -11.96
C VAL A 470 -15.36 4.59 -12.44
N LEU A 471 -16.32 3.68 -12.56
CA LEU A 471 -17.64 4.02 -13.11
C LEU A 471 -18.41 5.04 -12.24
N PRO A 472 -18.44 4.95 -10.89
CA PRO A 472 -19.11 5.95 -10.05
C PRO A 472 -18.38 7.30 -10.05
N ALA A 473 -17.05 7.29 -10.26
CA ALA A 473 -16.27 8.50 -10.43
C ALA A 473 -16.62 9.25 -11.71
N LEU A 474 -16.78 8.53 -12.82
CA LEU A 474 -17.18 9.08 -14.10
C LEU A 474 -18.65 9.53 -14.09
N GLU A 475 -19.55 8.79 -13.44
CA GLU A 475 -20.93 9.26 -13.18
C GLU A 475 -20.94 10.57 -12.37
N GLY A 476 -20.03 10.73 -11.40
CA GLY A 476 -19.85 11.96 -10.62
C GLY A 476 -19.27 13.14 -11.39
N LEU A 477 -18.65 12.94 -12.57
CA LEU A 477 -18.21 14.03 -13.44
C LEU A 477 -19.32 14.59 -14.33
N LEU A 478 -20.44 13.88 -14.53
CA LEU A 478 -21.46 14.25 -15.52
C LEU A 478 -22.08 15.63 -15.23
N SER A 479 -22.38 15.91 -13.96
CA SER A 479 -22.91 17.19 -13.49
C SER A 479 -21.90 18.35 -13.53
N VAL A 480 -20.63 18.07 -13.85
CA VAL A 480 -19.54 19.05 -13.90
C VAL A 480 -19.00 19.25 -15.32
N LEU A 481 -19.03 18.22 -16.16
CA LEU A 481 -18.47 18.25 -17.52
C LEU A 481 -19.50 18.41 -18.65
N VAL A 482 -20.80 18.45 -18.33
CA VAL A 482 -21.90 18.54 -19.32
C VAL A 482 -22.84 19.70 -18.98
N ASP A 483 -22.47 20.91 -19.38
CA ASP A 483 -23.23 22.14 -19.10
C ASP A 483 -24.35 22.44 -20.14
N ASP A 484 -24.27 21.88 -21.36
CA ASP A 484 -25.16 22.20 -22.50
C ASP A 484 -25.75 20.93 -23.18
N TRP A 485 -26.53 20.13 -22.43
CA TRP A 485 -27.14 18.88 -22.92
C TRP A 485 -28.41 19.09 -23.74
N ASP A 486 -28.39 18.83 -25.07
CA ASP A 486 -29.64 18.68 -25.84
C ASP A 486 -30.28 17.30 -25.60
N HIS A 487 -30.98 17.24 -24.48
CA HIS A 487 -31.84 16.14 -24.03
C HIS A 487 -32.78 15.61 -25.14
N LYS A 488 -33.35 16.48 -25.97
CA LYS A 488 -34.33 16.09 -27.00
C LYS A 488 -33.64 15.46 -28.20
N GLN A 489 -32.51 16.03 -28.62
CA GLN A 489 -31.70 15.42 -29.66
C GLN A 489 -31.17 14.05 -29.21
N TYR A 490 -30.72 13.91 -27.96
CA TYR A 490 -30.26 12.63 -27.43
C TYR A 490 -31.35 11.56 -27.36
N LEU A 491 -32.53 11.90 -26.80
CA LEU A 491 -33.65 10.96 -26.72
C LEU A 491 -34.10 10.44 -28.10
N SER A 492 -33.90 11.22 -29.17
CA SER A 492 -34.23 10.80 -30.54
C SER A 492 -33.36 9.67 -31.10
N LEU A 493 -32.29 9.29 -30.39
CA LEU A 493 -31.31 8.28 -30.80
C LEU A 493 -31.60 6.89 -30.23
N PHE A 494 -32.44 6.81 -29.19
CA PHE A 494 -32.98 5.53 -28.71
C PHE A 494 -34.14 5.09 -29.62
N ASP A 495 -34.22 3.79 -29.89
CA ASP A 495 -35.38 3.22 -30.55
C ASP A 495 -36.64 3.36 -29.68
N LYS A 496 -37.82 3.48 -30.30
CA LYS A 496 -39.09 3.65 -29.57
C LYS A 496 -39.41 2.50 -28.60
N SER A 497 -38.88 1.30 -28.84
CA SER A 497 -39.02 0.16 -27.93
C SER A 497 -38.25 0.30 -26.61
N ARG A 498 -37.32 1.26 -26.51
CA ARG A 498 -36.63 1.62 -25.25
C ARG A 498 -37.42 2.51 -24.32
N PHE A 499 -38.61 2.97 -24.72
CA PHE A 499 -39.51 3.72 -23.85
C PHE A 499 -40.59 2.79 -23.29
N ASP A 500 -40.97 3.02 -22.03
CA ASP A 500 -42.06 2.29 -21.40
C ASP A 500 -43.45 2.87 -21.75
N LYS A 501 -44.50 2.39 -21.07
CA LYS A 501 -45.89 2.85 -21.31
C LYS A 501 -46.15 4.28 -20.85
N GLU A 502 -45.24 4.89 -20.09
CA GLU A 502 -45.29 6.28 -19.63
C GLU A 502 -44.36 7.19 -20.46
N ASN A 503 -43.77 6.67 -21.54
CA ASN A 503 -42.71 7.29 -22.34
C ASN A 503 -41.41 7.58 -21.56
N LYS A 504 -41.11 6.84 -20.49
CA LYS A 504 -39.83 6.94 -19.77
C LYS A 504 -38.79 6.02 -20.37
N LEU A 505 -37.53 6.46 -20.40
CA LEU A 505 -36.42 5.65 -20.92
C LEU A 505 -36.14 4.46 -20.00
N ILE A 506 -36.09 3.26 -20.59
CA ILE A 506 -35.80 2.00 -19.87
C ILE A 506 -34.30 1.86 -19.64
N ASP A 507 -33.92 1.74 -18.36
CA ASP A 507 -32.52 1.54 -17.93
C ASP A 507 -31.88 0.27 -18.52
N THR A 508 -30.58 0.37 -18.74
CA THR A 508 -29.68 -0.59 -19.39
C THR A 508 -29.89 -2.04 -18.93
N PRO A 509 -30.00 -2.38 -17.63
CA PRO A 509 -30.23 -3.77 -17.20
C PRO A 509 -31.53 -4.35 -17.73
N VAL A 510 -32.60 -3.55 -17.70
CA VAL A 510 -33.93 -3.95 -18.15
C VAL A 510 -33.99 -4.00 -19.68
N ALA A 511 -33.27 -3.10 -20.36
CA ALA A 511 -33.10 -3.14 -21.81
C ALA A 511 -32.37 -4.39 -22.28
N VAL A 512 -31.21 -4.70 -21.69
CA VAL A 512 -30.44 -5.92 -21.96
C VAL A 512 -31.26 -7.18 -21.65
N ASN A 513 -32.03 -7.19 -20.55
CA ASN A 513 -32.90 -8.32 -20.20
C ASN A 513 -34.03 -8.55 -21.22
N LYS A 514 -34.69 -7.48 -21.67
CA LYS A 514 -35.75 -7.53 -22.69
C LYS A 514 -35.21 -7.69 -24.12
N LYS A 515 -33.88 -7.74 -24.31
CA LYS A 515 -33.18 -7.73 -25.61
C LYS A 515 -33.58 -6.52 -26.48
N LEU A 516 -33.85 -5.38 -25.85
CA LEU A 516 -34.13 -4.14 -26.55
C LEU A 516 -32.85 -3.59 -27.21
N PRO A 517 -32.96 -2.88 -28.34
CA PRO A 517 -31.83 -2.19 -28.96
C PRO A 517 -31.19 -1.18 -28.00
N LEU A 518 -29.87 -1.09 -28.07
CA LEU A 518 -29.05 -0.09 -27.36
C LEU A 518 -28.92 1.17 -28.23
N ILE A 519 -28.69 2.34 -27.62
CA ILE A 519 -28.39 3.58 -28.36
C ILE A 519 -27.11 3.40 -29.18
N ASP A 520 -27.21 3.55 -30.50
CA ASP A 520 -26.03 3.51 -31.37
C ASP A 520 -25.33 4.87 -31.35
N LEU A 521 -24.31 5.02 -30.51
CA LEU A 521 -23.59 6.27 -30.33
C LEU A 521 -22.95 6.82 -31.60
N ARG A 522 -22.68 5.98 -32.60
CA ARG A 522 -22.17 6.41 -33.91
C ARG A 522 -23.16 7.32 -34.66
N LYS A 523 -24.37 7.49 -34.11
CA LYS A 523 -25.44 8.40 -34.56
C LYS A 523 -25.66 9.61 -33.63
N VAL A 524 -25.01 9.67 -32.46
CA VAL A 524 -24.99 10.86 -31.59
C VAL A 524 -24.21 11.96 -32.30
N LYS A 525 -24.70 13.20 -32.23
CA LYS A 525 -23.88 14.41 -32.47
C LYS A 525 -23.65 15.09 -31.15
N VAL A 526 -22.45 15.62 -30.96
CA VAL A 526 -21.91 15.85 -29.63
C VAL A 526 -22.16 17.26 -29.06
N LEU A 527 -22.03 17.33 -27.74
CA LEU A 527 -21.92 18.51 -26.90
C LEU A 527 -20.80 19.43 -27.36
N LYS A 528 -21.11 20.71 -27.56
CA LYS A 528 -20.22 21.61 -28.29
C LYS A 528 -19.06 22.17 -27.46
N GLU A 529 -19.20 22.23 -26.14
CA GLU A 529 -18.25 22.95 -25.27
C GLU A 529 -17.88 22.17 -24.01
N SER A 530 -16.66 22.43 -23.53
CA SER A 530 -16.10 21.87 -22.30
C SER A 530 -16.13 22.97 -21.23
N PRO A 531 -16.70 22.74 -20.03
CA PRO A 531 -17.01 23.81 -19.09
C PRO A 531 -15.81 24.42 -18.36
N SER A 532 -16.03 25.62 -17.80
CA SER A 532 -15.06 26.39 -17.02
C SER A 532 -15.21 26.12 -15.51
N PRO A 533 -14.11 26.05 -14.70
CA PRO A 533 -14.17 25.67 -13.29
C PRO A 533 -14.94 26.59 -12.31
N GLU A 534 -15.44 27.75 -12.74
CA GLU A 534 -15.86 28.85 -11.84
C GLU A 534 -17.11 28.59 -10.97
N LYS A 535 -17.84 27.48 -11.20
CA LYS A 535 -19.14 27.22 -10.55
C LYS A 535 -19.06 26.57 -9.15
N HIS A 536 -17.99 25.83 -8.82
CA HIS A 536 -17.97 24.95 -7.64
C HIS A 536 -17.44 25.62 -6.35
N LYS A 537 -18.27 26.49 -5.76
CA LYS A 537 -17.92 27.30 -4.58
C LYS A 537 -17.72 26.52 -3.28
N ASP A 538 -18.27 25.31 -3.18
CA ASP A 538 -18.28 24.50 -1.96
C ASP A 538 -17.09 23.51 -1.87
N VAL A 539 -16.21 23.48 -2.88
CA VAL A 539 -15.07 22.57 -2.93
C VAL A 539 -13.89 23.16 -2.13
N HIS A 540 -13.48 22.44 -1.07
CA HIS A 540 -12.35 22.83 -0.21
C HIS A 540 -11.08 23.17 -1.02
N PRO A 541 -10.35 24.28 -0.72
CA PRO A 541 -9.33 24.83 -1.64
C PRO A 541 -8.24 23.88 -2.12
N ARG A 542 -7.83 22.90 -1.29
CA ARG A 542 -6.89 21.83 -1.67
C ARG A 542 -7.40 21.00 -2.86
N TRP A 543 -8.69 20.69 -2.89
CA TRP A 543 -9.30 19.89 -3.95
C TRP A 543 -9.57 20.74 -5.19
N PHE A 544 -9.95 22.02 -5.03
CA PHE A 544 -10.08 22.95 -6.14
C PHE A 544 -8.74 23.13 -6.89
N LYS A 545 -7.62 23.25 -6.17
CA LYS A 545 -6.27 23.33 -6.78
C LYS A 545 -5.92 22.05 -7.56
N LEU A 546 -6.19 20.87 -6.99
CA LEU A 546 -5.93 19.59 -7.68
C LEU A 546 -6.84 19.40 -8.91
N TRP A 547 -8.11 19.82 -8.83
CA TRP A 547 -9.02 19.87 -9.97
C TRP A 547 -8.48 20.79 -11.07
N GLU A 548 -8.00 21.98 -10.72
CA GLU A 548 -7.40 22.94 -11.65
C GLU A 548 -6.12 22.38 -12.29
N GLU A 549 -5.28 21.69 -11.52
CA GLU A 549 -4.03 21.06 -11.99
C GLU A 549 -4.26 19.90 -12.96
N GLU A 550 -5.18 18.97 -12.69
CA GLU A 550 -5.53 17.91 -13.66
C GLU A 550 -6.31 18.46 -14.86
N SER A 551 -7.19 19.45 -14.67
CA SER A 551 -7.92 20.10 -15.79
C SER A 551 -6.97 20.79 -16.77
N LYS A 552 -5.90 21.43 -16.28
CA LYS A 552 -4.86 22.02 -17.14
C LYS A 552 -4.17 20.99 -18.04
N LYS A 553 -4.06 19.72 -17.62
CA LYS A 553 -3.51 18.63 -18.46
C LYS A 553 -4.46 18.21 -19.58
N MET A 554 -5.75 18.54 -19.52
CA MET A 554 -6.70 18.32 -20.62
C MET A 554 -6.54 19.33 -21.76
N ALA A 555 -5.99 20.53 -21.48
CA ALA A 555 -5.99 21.63 -22.43
C ALA A 555 -5.36 21.28 -23.81
N PRO A 556 -4.22 20.55 -23.90
CA PRO A 556 -3.66 20.13 -25.19
C PRO A 556 -4.59 19.20 -25.99
N ILE A 557 -5.35 18.34 -25.31
CA ILE A 557 -6.30 17.42 -25.96
C ILE A 557 -7.55 18.17 -26.41
N VAL A 558 -8.04 19.12 -25.62
CA VAL A 558 -9.13 20.04 -26.02
C VAL A 558 -8.72 20.89 -27.23
N GLU A 559 -7.47 21.37 -27.28
CA GLU A 559 -6.94 22.10 -28.43
C GLU A 559 -6.80 21.19 -29.67
N TYR A 560 -6.29 19.97 -29.51
CA TYR A 560 -6.15 18.98 -30.57
C TYR A 560 -7.51 18.61 -31.20
N ILE A 561 -8.50 18.29 -30.37
CA ILE A 561 -9.88 17.98 -30.76
C ILE A 561 -10.49 19.15 -31.57
N LYS A 562 -10.32 20.39 -31.09
CA LYS A 562 -10.80 21.61 -31.77
C LYS A 562 -10.11 21.85 -33.13
N LYS A 563 -8.85 21.43 -33.26
CA LYS A 563 -8.03 21.66 -34.46
C LYS A 563 -8.32 20.67 -35.59
N GLU A 564 -8.36 19.37 -35.29
CA GLU A 564 -8.43 18.33 -36.33
C GLU A 564 -9.85 18.08 -36.87
N LYS A 565 -10.89 18.61 -36.22
CA LYS A 565 -12.32 18.53 -36.63
C LYS A 565 -12.89 17.11 -36.82
N LYS A 566 -12.15 16.07 -36.44
CA LYS A 566 -12.51 14.65 -36.61
C LYS A 566 -12.99 13.96 -35.34
N ALA A 567 -12.61 14.46 -34.17
CA ALA A 567 -13.12 14.00 -32.90
C ALA A 567 -14.32 14.86 -32.50
N ASP A 568 -15.54 14.31 -32.60
CA ASP A 568 -16.71 14.93 -31.97
C ASP A 568 -16.53 14.75 -30.44
N GLY A 569 -16.53 15.86 -29.68
CA GLY A 569 -15.89 16.00 -28.35
C GLY A 569 -16.44 15.19 -27.15
N SER A 570 -17.03 14.01 -27.33
CA SER A 570 -17.66 13.21 -26.28
C SER A 570 -16.62 12.33 -25.58
N ILE A 571 -15.59 12.96 -25.01
CA ILE A 571 -14.45 12.29 -24.36
C ILE A 571 -14.95 11.25 -23.32
N ILE A 572 -16.00 11.57 -22.58
CA ILE A 572 -16.66 10.64 -21.64
C ILE A 572 -17.26 9.43 -22.36
N SER A 573 -18.04 9.60 -23.42
CA SER A 573 -18.61 8.48 -24.18
C SER A 573 -17.53 7.60 -24.80
N ASN A 574 -16.48 8.20 -25.36
CA ASN A 574 -15.35 7.47 -25.92
C ASN A 574 -14.59 6.69 -24.84
N LEU A 575 -14.45 7.24 -23.63
CA LEU A 575 -13.90 6.54 -22.47
C LEU A 575 -14.77 5.36 -22.03
N TYR A 576 -16.08 5.54 -21.86
CA TYR A 576 -16.99 4.40 -21.55
C TYR A 576 -16.94 3.33 -22.64
N TYR A 577 -16.84 3.71 -23.93
CA TYR A 577 -16.71 2.75 -25.03
C TYR A 577 -15.39 1.97 -24.95
N LYS A 578 -14.25 2.67 -24.76
CA LYS A 578 -12.92 2.07 -24.61
C LYS A 578 -12.87 1.10 -23.42
N LEU A 579 -13.37 1.51 -22.26
CA LEU A 579 -13.47 0.64 -21.07
C LEU A 579 -14.29 -0.63 -21.39
N GLY A 580 -15.41 -0.50 -22.10
CA GLY A 580 -16.25 -1.63 -22.52
C GLY A 580 -15.55 -2.56 -23.49
N TYR A 581 -14.90 -1.99 -24.51
CA TYR A 581 -14.15 -2.74 -25.52
C TYR A 581 -12.98 -3.52 -24.90
N GLU A 582 -12.28 -2.94 -23.92
CA GLU A 582 -11.24 -3.63 -23.15
C GLU A 582 -11.79 -4.80 -22.32
N VAL A 583 -12.93 -4.61 -21.63
CA VAL A 583 -13.61 -5.70 -20.91
C VAL A 583 -13.97 -6.83 -21.87
N GLY A 584 -14.57 -6.51 -23.02
CA GLY A 584 -14.97 -7.49 -24.03
C GLY A 584 -13.77 -8.21 -24.66
N THR A 585 -12.67 -7.50 -24.90
CA THR A 585 -11.42 -8.05 -25.43
C THR A 585 -10.80 -9.05 -24.46
N ALA A 586 -10.79 -8.75 -23.15
CA ALA A 586 -10.33 -9.67 -22.12
C ALA A 586 -11.18 -10.95 -22.06
N VAL A 587 -12.52 -10.81 -22.05
CA VAL A 587 -13.45 -11.96 -22.07
C VAL A 587 -13.26 -12.82 -23.33
N MET A 588 -13.12 -12.20 -24.50
CA MET A 588 -12.89 -12.92 -25.75
C MET A 588 -11.55 -13.65 -25.80
N LEU A 589 -10.50 -13.12 -25.16
CA LEU A 589 -9.22 -13.81 -25.11
C LEU A 589 -9.30 -15.08 -24.25
N LEU A 590 -10.06 -15.07 -23.15
CA LEU A 590 -10.34 -16.27 -22.35
C LEU A 590 -11.14 -17.30 -23.17
N GLU A 591 -12.22 -16.88 -23.82
CA GLU A 591 -13.06 -17.80 -24.62
C GLU A 591 -12.28 -18.45 -25.78
N LYS A 592 -11.46 -17.67 -26.50
CA LYS A 592 -10.63 -18.15 -27.63
C LYS A 592 -9.56 -19.15 -27.22
N ASN A 593 -9.18 -19.21 -25.95
CA ASN A 593 -8.14 -20.10 -25.41
C ASN A 593 -8.72 -21.20 -24.50
N GLU A 594 -10.02 -21.47 -24.60
CA GLU A 594 -10.76 -22.45 -23.79
C GLU A 594 -10.50 -22.32 -22.27
N ILE A 595 -10.60 -21.08 -21.78
CA ILE A 595 -10.59 -20.75 -20.34
C ILE A 595 -11.97 -20.27 -19.88
N SER A 596 -12.39 -20.77 -18.72
CA SER A 596 -13.46 -20.23 -17.88
C SER A 596 -12.87 -19.24 -16.87
N TRP A 597 -13.51 -18.08 -16.69
CA TRP A 597 -13.20 -17.09 -15.64
C TRP A 597 -13.71 -17.51 -14.25
N GLY A 598 -13.94 -18.80 -14.01
CA GLY A 598 -14.32 -19.36 -12.72
C GLY A 598 -15.83 -19.53 -12.54
N THR A 599 -16.51 -19.88 -13.62
CA THR A 599 -17.93 -20.29 -13.62
C THR A 599 -18.09 -21.77 -13.32
N PHE A 600 -18.96 -22.12 -12.37
CA PHE A 600 -19.24 -23.50 -11.97
C PHE A 600 -20.60 -23.63 -11.27
N TYR A 601 -21.12 -24.86 -11.17
CA TYR A 601 -22.31 -25.16 -10.36
C TYR A 601 -21.91 -25.50 -8.92
N ASP A 602 -22.35 -24.69 -7.95
CA ASP A 602 -22.08 -24.91 -6.54
C ASP A 602 -23.11 -25.91 -5.98
N ASN A 603 -22.72 -27.20 -5.93
CA ASN A 603 -23.56 -28.26 -5.37
C ASN A 603 -23.83 -28.08 -3.86
N PHE A 604 -23.18 -27.13 -3.17
CA PHE A 604 -23.53 -26.81 -1.80
C PHE A 604 -24.77 -25.89 -1.70
N THR A 605 -24.80 -24.79 -2.43
CA THR A 605 -25.98 -23.90 -2.47
C THR A 605 -27.10 -24.43 -3.37
N LEU A 606 -26.75 -25.30 -4.33
CA LEU A 606 -27.55 -25.66 -5.51
C LEU A 606 -27.75 -24.47 -6.48
N ASP A 607 -26.94 -23.41 -6.33
CA ASP A 607 -26.94 -22.24 -7.20
C ASP A 607 -25.79 -22.28 -8.21
N PHE A 608 -25.94 -21.46 -9.25
CA PHE A 608 -24.91 -21.26 -10.27
C PHE A 608 -23.95 -20.14 -9.84
N HIS A 609 -22.65 -20.38 -9.86
CA HIS A 609 -21.63 -19.37 -9.58
C HIS A 609 -20.94 -18.91 -10.87
N CYS A 610 -20.82 -17.59 -11.05
CA CYS A 610 -20.15 -16.97 -12.19
C CYS A 610 -19.26 -15.82 -11.69
N ASN A 611 -17.95 -16.01 -11.76
CA ASN A 611 -16.94 -15.04 -11.30
C ASN A 611 -16.55 -14.02 -12.40
N SER A 612 -17.21 -14.03 -13.56
CA SER A 612 -17.04 -13.04 -14.63
C SER A 612 -17.78 -11.73 -14.30
N HIS A 613 -17.11 -10.82 -13.58
CA HIS A 613 -17.66 -9.52 -13.19
C HIS A 613 -16.63 -8.36 -13.22
N PRO A 614 -17.06 -7.09 -13.45
CA PRO A 614 -16.16 -5.99 -13.80
C PRO A 614 -15.21 -5.56 -12.68
N ASP A 615 -15.48 -5.90 -11.42
CA ASP A 615 -14.55 -5.69 -10.31
C ASP A 615 -13.25 -6.50 -10.41
N ASN A 616 -13.19 -7.49 -11.31
CA ASN A 616 -11.97 -8.23 -11.62
C ASN A 616 -11.01 -7.45 -12.55
N LEU A 617 -11.38 -6.24 -12.96
CA LEU A 617 -10.60 -5.32 -13.79
C LEU A 617 -10.22 -4.07 -12.97
N ILE A 618 -8.99 -3.59 -13.14
CA ILE A 618 -8.47 -2.38 -12.48
C ILE A 618 -7.87 -1.40 -13.49
N LEU A 619 -7.81 -0.13 -13.11
CA LEU A 619 -7.12 0.94 -13.85
C LEU A 619 -5.60 0.79 -13.74
N VAL A 620 -4.94 0.59 -14.87
CA VAL A 620 -3.47 0.50 -15.01
C VAL A 620 -2.87 1.90 -15.11
N PRO A 621 -1.86 2.27 -14.29
CA PRO A 621 -1.14 3.53 -14.46
C PRO A 621 -0.42 3.60 -15.81
N GLU A 622 -0.37 4.77 -16.45
CA GLU A 622 0.22 5.01 -17.79
C GLU A 622 1.56 4.29 -18.03
N LYS A 623 2.51 4.37 -17.09
CA LYS A 623 3.82 3.68 -17.11
C LYS A 623 3.79 2.14 -17.18
N HIS A 624 2.60 1.54 -17.01
CA HIS A 624 2.31 0.11 -17.09
C HIS A 624 1.27 -0.21 -18.17
N SER A 625 0.75 0.81 -18.86
CA SER A 625 -0.10 0.65 -20.03
C SER A 625 0.69 0.00 -21.17
N VAL A 626 0.02 -0.84 -21.95
CA VAL A 626 0.51 -1.41 -23.21
C VAL A 626 -0.50 -0.99 -24.27
N ASN A 627 -0.05 -0.53 -25.44
CA ASN A 627 -0.92 -0.11 -26.56
C ASN A 627 -2.01 0.94 -26.20
N GLY A 628 -1.82 1.72 -25.13
CA GLY A 628 -2.82 2.68 -24.65
C GLY A 628 -3.97 2.04 -23.87
N ASN A 629 -3.85 0.79 -23.43
CA ASN A 629 -4.85 0.14 -22.59
C ASN A 629 -4.99 0.82 -21.22
N LEU A 630 -6.24 1.07 -20.81
CA LEU A 630 -6.57 1.69 -19.53
C LEU A 630 -6.80 0.65 -18.43
N LEU A 631 -7.39 -0.49 -18.79
CA LEU A 631 -7.72 -1.59 -17.89
C LEU A 631 -6.77 -2.77 -18.05
N ALA A 632 -6.66 -3.54 -16.97
CA ALA A 632 -6.06 -4.87 -16.98
C ALA A 632 -6.89 -5.83 -16.11
N PRO A 633 -6.98 -7.11 -16.51
CA PRO A 633 -7.39 -8.18 -15.61
C PRO A 633 -6.49 -8.24 -14.36
N TRP A 634 -7.15 -8.24 -13.22
CA TRP A 634 -6.58 -8.24 -11.87
C TRP A 634 -6.97 -9.49 -11.10
N ASP A 635 -8.20 -9.98 -11.27
CA ASP A 635 -8.67 -11.16 -10.56
C ASP A 635 -9.00 -12.33 -11.49
N PHE A 636 -8.34 -13.45 -11.26
CA PHE A 636 -8.61 -14.75 -11.87
C PHE A 636 -8.83 -15.81 -10.78
N ASP A 637 -9.40 -15.41 -9.63
CA ASP A 637 -9.98 -16.33 -8.64
C ASP A 637 -10.80 -17.41 -9.37
N PHE A 638 -10.52 -18.68 -9.07
CA PHE A 638 -11.19 -19.86 -9.64
C PHE A 638 -11.13 -20.05 -11.17
N ALA A 639 -10.32 -19.32 -11.94
CA ALA A 639 -10.20 -19.57 -13.39
C ALA A 639 -9.62 -20.96 -13.72
N PHE A 640 -10.03 -21.56 -14.85
CA PHE A 640 -9.49 -22.85 -15.32
C PHE A 640 -9.63 -23.06 -16.84
N THR A 641 -8.69 -23.82 -17.43
CA THR A 641 -8.83 -24.34 -18.80
C THR A 641 -9.76 -25.56 -18.83
N LYS A 642 -10.35 -25.85 -19.97
CA LYS A 642 -11.15 -27.07 -20.23
C LYS A 642 -10.40 -28.36 -19.89
N GLU A 643 -9.16 -28.49 -20.37
CA GLU A 643 -8.30 -29.66 -20.14
C GLU A 643 -8.00 -29.89 -18.65
N SER A 644 -7.80 -28.80 -17.92
CA SER A 644 -7.53 -28.84 -16.49
C SER A 644 -8.77 -29.08 -15.65
N SER A 645 -9.99 -28.99 -16.21
CA SER A 645 -11.25 -29.14 -15.47
C SER A 645 -11.53 -30.61 -15.09
N VAL A 646 -12.41 -30.86 -14.10
CA VAL A 646 -12.71 -32.24 -13.67
C VAL A 646 -13.55 -32.97 -14.74
N PRO A 647 -13.01 -33.97 -15.48
CA PRO A 647 -13.61 -34.42 -16.75
C PRO A 647 -14.94 -35.20 -16.65
N ASN A 648 -15.50 -35.36 -15.45
CA ASN A 648 -16.74 -36.10 -15.20
C ASN A 648 -17.93 -35.19 -14.88
N PHE A 649 -17.78 -33.86 -14.97
CA PHE A 649 -18.81 -32.88 -14.64
C PHE A 649 -19.13 -31.88 -15.76
N ILE A 650 -18.38 -31.90 -16.86
CA ILE A 650 -18.48 -30.89 -17.91
C ILE A 650 -18.32 -31.56 -19.27
N ASP A 651 -19.40 -31.63 -20.04
CA ASP A 651 -19.41 -31.95 -21.46
C ASP A 651 -19.28 -30.67 -22.32
N GLU A 652 -19.20 -30.82 -23.65
CA GLU A 652 -19.07 -29.67 -24.58
C GLU A 652 -20.24 -28.69 -24.51
N GLU A 653 -21.46 -29.19 -24.23
CA GLU A 653 -22.65 -28.35 -24.08
C GLU A 653 -22.55 -27.52 -22.79
N THR A 654 -22.20 -28.16 -21.67
CA THR A 654 -21.98 -27.51 -20.37
C THR A 654 -20.84 -26.49 -20.44
N TRP A 655 -19.72 -26.85 -21.05
CA TRP A 655 -18.57 -25.96 -21.27
C TRP A 655 -18.95 -24.72 -22.09
N THR A 656 -19.65 -24.93 -23.20
CA THR A 656 -20.15 -23.85 -24.07
C THR A 656 -21.16 -22.96 -23.35
N ASN A 657 -22.06 -23.56 -22.56
CA ASN A 657 -23.03 -22.83 -21.75
C ASN A 657 -22.36 -21.99 -20.66
N TRP A 658 -21.30 -22.48 -19.99
CA TRP A 658 -20.56 -21.70 -18.99
C TRP A 658 -19.91 -20.45 -19.60
N LYS A 659 -19.18 -20.58 -20.72
CA LYS A 659 -18.59 -19.42 -21.43
C LYS A 659 -19.66 -18.43 -21.92
N ASN A 660 -20.81 -18.94 -22.37
CA ASN A 660 -21.95 -18.09 -22.76
C ASN A 660 -22.58 -17.38 -21.56
N ILE A 661 -22.59 -17.98 -20.36
CA ILE A 661 -23.03 -17.33 -19.13
C ILE A 661 -22.00 -16.28 -18.67
N GLU A 662 -20.69 -16.53 -18.77
CA GLU A 662 -19.66 -15.53 -18.44
C GLU A 662 -19.76 -14.25 -19.28
N LYS A 663 -20.00 -14.40 -20.60
CA LYS A 663 -20.30 -13.27 -21.50
C LYS A 663 -21.63 -12.58 -21.19
N LYS A 664 -22.61 -13.34 -20.69
CA LYS A 664 -23.95 -12.84 -20.34
C LYS A 664 -23.92 -12.03 -19.05
N GLU A 665 -23.36 -12.58 -17.96
CA GLU A 665 -23.36 -11.94 -16.64
C GLU A 665 -22.46 -10.71 -16.60
N MET A 666 -21.27 -10.74 -17.21
CA MET A 666 -20.42 -9.55 -17.35
C MET A 666 -21.19 -8.40 -18.03
N LYS A 667 -22.03 -8.70 -19.03
CA LYS A 667 -22.89 -7.71 -19.69
C LYS A 667 -23.98 -7.13 -18.76
N TYR A 668 -24.61 -7.95 -17.93
CA TYR A 668 -25.59 -7.46 -16.94
C TYR A 668 -24.93 -6.68 -15.80
N ALA A 669 -23.73 -7.07 -15.39
CA ALA A 669 -22.94 -6.37 -14.40
C ALA A 669 -22.47 -4.98 -14.90
N LEU A 670 -21.91 -4.91 -16.12
CA LEU A 670 -21.57 -3.63 -16.78
C LEU A 670 -22.81 -2.72 -16.96
N ALA A 671 -24.00 -3.29 -17.17
CA ALA A 671 -25.23 -2.51 -17.27
C ALA A 671 -25.67 -1.87 -15.94
N GLY A 672 -25.04 -2.27 -14.82
CA GLY A 672 -25.31 -1.76 -13.47
C GLY A 672 -26.13 -2.69 -12.58
N GLN A 673 -26.41 -3.94 -12.99
CA GLN A 673 -27.35 -4.82 -12.28
C GLN A 673 -26.76 -5.60 -11.08
N GLN A 674 -25.44 -5.53 -10.87
CA GLN A 674 -24.73 -6.23 -9.78
C GLN A 674 -24.06 -5.28 -8.76
N ASN A 675 -24.25 -3.97 -8.91
CA ASN A 675 -24.14 -3.05 -7.77
C ASN A 675 -25.44 -3.24 -6.93
N PHE A 676 -25.48 -3.15 -5.60
CA PHE A 676 -24.57 -2.50 -4.65
C PHE A 676 -24.56 -3.29 -3.32
N ASP A 677 -23.39 -3.52 -2.70
CA ASP A 677 -23.32 -3.80 -1.25
C ASP A 677 -21.97 -3.38 -0.60
N PHE A 678 -21.24 -2.45 -1.24
CA PHE A 678 -19.92 -1.96 -0.78
C PHE A 678 -19.88 -0.44 -0.56
N GLY A 679 -20.93 0.10 0.07
CA GLY A 679 -20.88 1.36 0.82
C GLY A 679 -21.03 2.68 0.03
N PHE A 680 -21.01 2.67 -1.30
CA PHE A 680 -21.21 3.89 -2.08
C PHE A 680 -22.70 4.13 -2.35
N LYS A 681 -23.20 5.29 -1.87
CA LYS A 681 -24.52 5.82 -2.23
C LYS A 681 -24.49 6.28 -3.69
N GLU A 682 -25.57 6.10 -4.42
CA GLU A 682 -25.75 6.81 -5.70
C GLU A 682 -25.84 8.33 -5.45
N ILE A 683 -25.29 9.11 -6.38
CA ILE A 683 -25.43 10.57 -6.40
C ILE A 683 -26.83 10.89 -6.93
N GLU A 684 -27.56 11.79 -6.26
CA GLU A 684 -28.82 12.32 -6.76
C GLU A 684 -28.57 13.22 -7.98
N LEU A 685 -28.74 12.64 -9.17
CA LEU A 685 -28.73 13.34 -10.44
C LEU A 685 -30.12 13.92 -10.75
N SER A 686 -30.18 14.96 -11.60
CA SER A 686 -31.44 15.39 -12.22
C SER A 686 -31.97 14.31 -13.17
N ASP A 687 -33.24 14.37 -13.56
CA ASP A 687 -33.84 13.34 -14.42
C ASP A 687 -33.19 13.33 -15.82
N GLU A 688 -32.81 14.50 -16.35
CA GLU A 688 -32.07 14.65 -17.60
C GLU A 688 -30.68 13.97 -17.53
N MET A 689 -30.00 14.10 -16.39
CA MET A 689 -28.70 13.50 -16.13
C MET A 689 -28.78 11.98 -15.90
N LYS A 690 -29.92 11.45 -15.41
CA LYS A 690 -30.19 10.00 -15.34
C LYS A 690 -30.28 9.40 -16.75
N GLU A 691 -30.90 10.08 -17.71
CA GLU A 691 -30.99 9.59 -19.09
C GLU A 691 -29.62 9.60 -19.81
N LEU A 692 -28.80 10.64 -19.60
CA LEU A 692 -27.39 10.65 -20.02
C LEU A 692 -26.65 9.43 -19.44
N LYS A 693 -26.76 9.20 -18.12
CA LYS A 693 -26.18 8.04 -17.43
C LYS A 693 -26.65 6.69 -18.01
N ILE A 694 -27.92 6.55 -18.40
CA ILE A 694 -28.43 5.33 -19.08
C ILE A 694 -27.71 5.10 -20.41
N GLY A 695 -27.64 6.09 -21.30
CA GLY A 695 -26.96 5.88 -22.59
C GLY A 695 -25.42 5.78 -22.49
N LEU A 696 -24.80 6.31 -21.42
CA LEU A 696 -23.40 6.01 -21.08
C LEU A 696 -23.20 4.58 -20.55
N ARG A 697 -24.21 3.98 -19.92
CA ARG A 697 -24.20 2.54 -19.61
C ARG A 697 -24.42 1.70 -20.87
N ASP A 698 -25.35 2.06 -21.75
CA ASP A 698 -25.46 1.45 -23.09
C ASP A 698 -24.13 1.54 -23.87
N THR A 699 -23.41 2.66 -23.77
CA THR A 699 -22.09 2.90 -24.40
C THR A 699 -21.07 1.83 -24.01
N LEU A 700 -20.98 1.57 -22.71
CA LEU A 700 -20.11 0.54 -22.12
C LEU A 700 -20.48 -0.86 -22.63
N ILE A 701 -21.78 -1.13 -22.79
CA ILE A 701 -22.27 -2.38 -23.39
C ILE A 701 -21.99 -2.46 -24.89
N LEU A 702 -22.02 -1.35 -25.64
CA LEU A 702 -21.67 -1.36 -27.07
C LEU A 702 -20.19 -1.65 -27.31
N GLY A 703 -19.28 -1.01 -26.58
CA GLY A 703 -17.85 -1.34 -26.69
C GLY A 703 -17.58 -2.81 -26.39
N TYR A 704 -18.19 -3.30 -25.32
CA TYR A 704 -18.13 -4.71 -24.91
C TYR A 704 -18.68 -5.67 -25.97
N LEU A 705 -19.82 -5.34 -26.60
CA LEU A 705 -20.42 -6.14 -27.66
C LEU A 705 -19.64 -6.09 -28.98
N ALA A 706 -19.01 -4.97 -29.32
CA ALA A 706 -18.17 -4.85 -30.52
C ALA A 706 -16.95 -5.79 -30.43
N ALA A 707 -16.23 -5.73 -29.30
CA ALA A 707 -15.10 -6.64 -29.05
C ALA A 707 -15.53 -8.12 -29.06
N ILE A 708 -16.72 -8.46 -28.53
CA ILE A 708 -17.28 -9.83 -28.59
C ILE A 708 -17.74 -10.24 -29.99
N GLY A 709 -18.24 -9.31 -30.79
CA GLY A 709 -18.55 -9.54 -32.20
C GLY A 709 -17.30 -9.77 -33.06
N GLY A 710 -16.12 -9.42 -32.56
CA GLY A 710 -14.89 -9.38 -33.34
C GLY A 710 -14.83 -8.18 -34.30
N GLU A 711 -15.60 -7.13 -34.04
CA GLU A 711 -15.41 -5.82 -34.69
C GLU A 711 -14.07 -5.24 -34.21
N GLU A 712 -13.33 -4.57 -35.09
CA GLU A 712 -12.09 -3.88 -34.72
C GLU A 712 -12.40 -2.69 -33.80
N GLU A 713 -11.41 -2.27 -33.00
CA GLU A 713 -11.53 -1.03 -32.23
C GLU A 713 -11.71 0.14 -33.22
N PRO A 714 -12.72 1.03 -33.05
CA PRO A 714 -12.89 2.18 -33.92
C PRO A 714 -11.61 3.00 -34.02
N GLU A 715 -11.32 3.59 -35.20
CA GLU A 715 -10.15 4.46 -35.37
C GLU A 715 -10.13 5.56 -34.30
N PHE A 716 -9.23 5.41 -33.33
CA PHE A 716 -9.15 6.27 -32.16
C PHE A 716 -7.78 6.93 -32.09
N ASP A 717 -7.77 8.22 -31.73
CA ASP A 717 -6.56 9.02 -31.77
C ASP A 717 -5.68 8.79 -30.53
N PRO A 718 -4.41 8.37 -30.67
CA PRO A 718 -3.51 8.14 -29.54
C PRO A 718 -3.29 9.37 -28.64
N GLU A 719 -3.40 10.59 -29.16
CA GLU A 719 -3.28 11.81 -28.35
C GLU A 719 -4.54 12.05 -27.49
N ILE A 720 -5.71 11.56 -27.92
CA ILE A 720 -6.94 11.60 -27.10
C ILE A 720 -6.88 10.52 -26.01
N VAL A 721 -6.25 9.36 -26.24
CA VAL A 721 -6.00 8.35 -25.19
C VAL A 721 -5.16 8.95 -24.06
N LYS A 722 -4.14 9.76 -24.36
CA LYS A 722 -3.36 10.49 -23.35
C LYS A 722 -4.23 11.45 -22.53
N GLY A 723 -5.31 12.00 -23.10
CA GLY A 723 -6.29 12.83 -22.41
C GLY A 723 -7.25 12.08 -21.49
N PHE A 724 -7.44 10.77 -21.70
CA PHE A 724 -8.25 9.95 -20.80
C PHE A 724 -7.62 9.81 -19.41
N TYR A 725 -6.29 9.75 -19.29
CA TYR A 725 -5.62 9.65 -17.99
C TYR A 725 -5.88 10.86 -17.07
N PRO A 726 -5.71 12.13 -17.51
CA PRO A 726 -6.19 13.30 -16.78
C PRO A 726 -7.68 13.25 -16.45
N MET A 727 -8.55 12.84 -17.38
CA MET A 727 -10.00 12.75 -17.12
C MET A 727 -10.33 11.72 -16.04
N LEU A 728 -9.64 10.59 -16.04
CA LEU A 728 -9.85 9.51 -15.09
C LEU A 728 -9.24 9.83 -13.71
N ASN A 729 -8.08 10.52 -13.65
CA ASN A 729 -7.57 11.12 -12.42
C ASN A 729 -8.57 12.12 -11.83
N LEU A 730 -9.09 13.02 -12.65
CA LEU A 730 -10.06 14.05 -12.27
C LEU A 730 -11.35 13.42 -11.72
N ALA A 731 -11.82 12.34 -12.35
CA ALA A 731 -12.94 11.53 -11.88
C ALA A 731 -12.65 10.97 -10.47
N LEU A 732 -11.51 10.32 -10.28
CA LEU A 732 -11.12 9.71 -9.01
C LEU A 732 -10.95 10.75 -7.89
N ILE A 733 -10.52 11.97 -8.22
CA ILE A 733 -10.48 13.11 -7.30
C ILE A 733 -11.91 13.53 -6.91
N ILE A 734 -12.82 13.75 -7.85
CA ILE A 734 -14.23 14.09 -7.55
C ILE A 734 -14.91 12.98 -6.73
N ASN A 735 -14.71 11.71 -7.08
CA ASN A 735 -15.25 10.57 -6.35
C ASN A 735 -14.76 10.53 -4.88
N LYS A 736 -13.56 11.06 -4.62
CA LYS A 736 -13.06 11.24 -3.25
C LYS A 736 -13.71 12.43 -2.55
N VAL A 737 -13.83 13.59 -3.21
CA VAL A 737 -14.48 14.78 -2.65
C VAL A 737 -15.93 14.49 -2.28
N MET A 738 -16.68 13.76 -3.13
CA MET A 738 -18.07 13.33 -2.87
C MET A 738 -18.21 12.30 -1.73
N LYS A 739 -17.11 11.84 -1.13
CA LYS A 739 -17.06 10.89 -0.02
C LYS A 739 -16.39 11.45 1.24
N ASP A 740 -15.77 12.64 1.16
CA ASP A 740 -14.94 13.19 2.24
C ASP A 740 -15.74 14.00 3.28
#